data_AF-A0A2E8I8A3-F1
#
_entry.id   AF-A0A2E8I8A3-F1
#
_cell.length_a   1.000
_cell.length_b   1.000
_cell.length_c   1.000
_cell.angle_alpha   90.00
_cell.angle_beta   90.00
_cell.angle_gamma   90.00
#
_symmetry.space_group_name_H-M   'P 1'
#
loop_
_entity.id
_entity.type
_entity.pdbx_description
1 polymer ?
#
loop_
_entity_poly.entity_id
_entity_poly.type
_entity_poly.pdbx_seq_one_letter_code
_entity_poly.pdbx_strand_id
1 'polypeptide(L)'
;MENPFVLPTQEYGRDLNILERYYQDTARYLALETGRSHDECYQWVKETTHPSSGKLPLKDPKVLSLKRDKPGERDKWETTFLGYLQKVNNENLIISPTLAAYRHPDQHESILAKYIRKNVDKRNAVKKKKFQSTMAGNDAEAGFYDILQSTFKIKNNSVSGGHASAFTPLYNKSTHSTLTSTCRSATGYANANNERFLYGNRHYYDVDVAIQNIISIINNSDYKTIAEAVEKYNLHVPSVEEVCETIKYSTDLYWRNLQWSNRIHSLISKLSDMERVAYTYTGNFYHLRELNPEFTRTFLDRFTTCSDTTIDNPEAVISEMDGDLEAYVGILHAHDLKNKPIFKIKESEPETYARIASSVNNIFDLLKEYTVLFKAFWVTLNPPASVAVLPDAIRRGVLVSDTDSTIFTVQDWTMWYKNGVVDFDAKTTSVWAFVVYIAQMTTMHLLALLSSNMGVAKPDLYKLSMKNEYMMPALSLTSRAKHYAYYISAQEGNVYKKMKTDIKGVELKSTKAPKEIIEKLHKYIMKPMDWTLEGKKIPIKEMMQEVADQEHAIIDSLNQGKIDYLTTAGIKAAESYANPQGSNYIYYDFWNTVFGPKYGEVPPPPYSTVKVSLNATSKTKVSEWIRSIKDVELAERLEDWMGKNNKLAGITQFLIPMDVISTKGMPEEIIQCMDIRKIVFTTMAPFYLVLETYGVYMKDKNITKLVSDIM
;
A
#
# COMPACT_ATOMS: atom_id res chain seq x y z
N MET A 1 9.00 30.62 5.06
CA MET A 1 10.00 29.97 5.96
C MET A 1 10.88 28.95 5.20
N GLU A 2 12.14 28.72 5.58
CA GLU A 2 12.94 27.58 5.04
C GLU A 2 12.52 26.27 5.74
N ASN A 3 12.26 25.19 4.99
CA ASN A 3 11.76 23.93 5.54
C ASN A 3 12.90 23.17 6.25
N PRO A 4 12.82 22.94 7.58
CA PRO A 4 13.94 22.36 8.34
C PRO A 4 14.12 20.86 8.06
N PHE A 5 13.13 20.20 7.44
CA PHE A 5 13.16 18.77 7.12
C PHE A 5 13.84 18.43 5.80
N VAL A 6 14.37 19.42 5.08
CA VAL A 6 15.15 19.17 3.85
C VAL A 6 16.53 19.80 3.97
N LEU A 7 17.50 19.17 3.35
CA LEU A 7 18.80 19.80 3.13
C LEU A 7 18.69 20.87 2.04
N PRO A 8 19.56 21.88 2.06
CA PRO A 8 19.79 22.70 0.88
C PRO A 8 19.98 21.83 -0.36
N THR A 9 19.36 22.20 -1.48
CA THR A 9 19.33 21.40 -2.71
C THR A 9 20.72 20.94 -3.20
N GLN A 10 21.77 21.72 -2.90
CA GLN A 10 23.14 21.40 -3.28
C GLN A 10 23.77 20.28 -2.44
N GLU A 11 23.31 20.07 -1.21
CA GLU A 11 23.82 19.04 -0.29
C GLU A 11 23.29 17.64 -0.61
N TYR A 12 22.20 17.52 -1.37
CA TYR A 12 21.76 16.24 -1.92
C TYR A 12 22.75 15.75 -2.99
N GLY A 13 23.64 14.83 -2.63
CA GLY A 13 24.62 14.25 -3.54
C GLY A 13 24.22 12.91 -4.11
N ARG A 14 25.01 12.43 -5.08
CA ARG A 14 25.03 11.03 -5.51
C ARG A 14 26.42 10.49 -5.23
N ASP A 15 26.50 9.37 -4.52
CA ASP A 15 27.75 8.64 -4.33
C ASP A 15 27.65 7.24 -4.94
N LEU A 16 28.38 7.02 -6.04
CA LEU A 16 28.47 5.71 -6.69
C LEU A 16 29.78 4.97 -6.35
N ASN A 17 30.61 5.51 -5.45
CA ASN A 17 31.88 4.90 -5.06
C ASN A 17 31.69 3.84 -3.97
N ILE A 18 31.00 2.76 -4.34
CA ILE A 18 30.65 1.67 -3.43
C ILE A 18 31.87 0.97 -2.82
N LEU A 19 33.01 0.95 -3.53
CA LEU A 19 34.24 0.33 -3.03
C LEU A 19 34.88 1.14 -1.91
N GLU A 20 34.97 2.46 -2.08
CA GLU A 20 35.52 3.31 -1.04
C GLU A 20 34.67 3.24 0.22
N ARG A 21 33.34 3.24 0.08
CA ARG A 21 32.44 3.06 1.23
C ARG A 21 32.62 1.72 1.92
N TYR A 22 32.76 0.64 1.16
CA TYR A 22 33.09 -0.67 1.71
C TYR A 22 34.40 -0.66 2.51
N TYR A 23 35.46 -0.02 2.01
CA TYR A 23 36.74 0.06 2.71
C TYR A 23 36.64 0.87 4.01
N GLN A 24 36.00 2.04 3.98
CA GLN A 24 35.82 2.91 5.15
C GLN A 24 34.98 2.22 6.24
N ASP A 25 33.85 1.60 5.87
CA ASP A 25 32.98 0.92 6.82
C ASP A 25 33.67 -0.31 7.43
N THR A 26 34.33 -1.12 6.61
CA THR A 26 35.05 -2.31 7.10
C THR A 26 36.23 -1.91 7.99
N ALA A 27 36.98 -0.88 7.61
CA ALA A 27 38.08 -0.35 8.40
C ALA A 27 37.60 0.19 9.75
N ARG A 28 36.48 0.93 9.78
CA ARG A 28 35.87 1.42 11.03
C ARG A 28 35.52 0.28 11.97
N TYR A 29 34.85 -0.75 11.47
CA TYR A 29 34.50 -1.92 12.28
C TYR A 29 35.74 -2.58 12.88
N LEU A 30 36.78 -2.79 12.08
CA LEU A 30 38.02 -3.42 12.54
C LEU A 30 38.79 -2.54 13.54
N ALA A 31 38.82 -1.23 13.32
CA ALA A 31 39.48 -0.29 14.24
C ALA A 31 38.84 -0.35 15.63
N LEU A 32 37.50 -0.32 15.68
CA LEU A 32 36.75 -0.50 16.92
C LEU A 32 37.04 -1.87 17.54
N GLU A 33 36.95 -2.96 16.78
CA GLU A 33 37.07 -4.30 17.34
C GLU A 33 38.47 -4.66 17.83
N THR A 34 39.51 -4.15 17.17
CA THR A 34 40.92 -4.51 17.44
C THR A 34 41.68 -3.47 18.26
N GLY A 35 41.15 -2.24 18.40
CA GLY A 35 41.85 -1.11 19.02
C GLY A 35 42.99 -0.53 18.18
N ARG A 36 43.15 -0.95 16.92
CA ARG A 36 44.13 -0.41 15.97
C ARG A 36 43.66 0.89 15.36
N SER A 37 44.57 1.64 14.75
CA SER A 37 44.22 2.89 14.07
C SER A 37 43.35 2.63 12.84
N HIS A 38 42.46 3.57 12.53
CA HIS A 38 41.63 3.49 11.33
C HIS A 38 42.47 3.32 10.05
N ASP A 39 43.57 4.08 9.93
CA ASP A 39 44.43 4.05 8.75
C ASP A 39 45.12 2.69 8.57
N GLU A 40 45.56 2.07 9.67
CA GLU A 40 46.12 0.72 9.63
C GLU A 40 45.08 -0.30 9.16
N CYS A 41 43.87 -0.25 9.73
CA CYS A 41 42.77 -1.12 9.32
C CYS A 41 42.37 -0.89 7.86
N TYR A 42 42.35 0.37 7.40
CA TYR A 42 42.01 0.72 6.02
C TYR A 42 43.02 0.15 5.01
N GLN A 43 44.33 0.30 5.29
CA GLN A 43 45.36 -0.32 4.43
C GLN A 43 45.25 -1.84 4.45
N TRP A 44 45.08 -2.44 5.63
CA TRP A 44 44.92 -3.88 5.75
C TRP A 44 43.73 -4.42 4.95
N VAL A 45 42.57 -3.73 5.00
CA VAL A 45 41.39 -4.12 4.20
C VAL A 45 41.74 -4.06 2.72
N LYS A 46 42.28 -2.93 2.24
CA LYS A 46 42.66 -2.77 0.83
C LYS A 46 43.62 -3.84 0.32
N GLU A 47 44.67 -4.14 1.08
CA GLU A 47 45.65 -5.18 0.74
C GLU A 47 45.00 -6.56 0.74
N THR A 48 44.22 -6.87 1.78
CA THR A 48 43.55 -8.17 1.93
C THR A 48 42.53 -8.41 0.83
N THR A 49 41.83 -7.37 0.40
CA THR A 49 40.80 -7.45 -0.64
C THR A 49 41.28 -7.11 -2.05
N HIS A 50 42.59 -6.90 -2.23
CA HIS A 50 43.16 -6.50 -3.52
C HIS A 50 42.81 -7.54 -4.61
N PRO A 51 42.28 -7.13 -5.78
CA PRO A 51 41.72 -8.06 -6.77
C PRO A 51 42.70 -9.13 -7.28
N SER A 52 44.00 -8.84 -7.35
CA SER A 52 45.00 -9.76 -7.92
C SER A 52 45.95 -10.39 -6.90
N SER A 53 46.10 -9.80 -5.71
CA SER A 53 47.12 -10.21 -4.72
C SER A 53 46.56 -10.38 -3.31
N GLY A 54 45.31 -10.00 -3.07
CA GLY A 54 44.66 -10.09 -1.78
C GLY A 54 44.29 -11.53 -1.43
N LYS A 55 44.24 -11.82 -0.12
CA LYS A 55 43.81 -13.13 0.40
C LYS A 55 42.30 -13.35 0.23
N LEU A 56 41.53 -12.27 0.17
CA LEU A 56 40.06 -12.27 0.00
C LEU A 56 39.69 -11.32 -1.16
N PRO A 57 40.10 -11.63 -2.41
CA PRO A 57 40.03 -10.70 -3.51
C PRO A 57 38.58 -10.33 -3.86
N LEU A 58 38.31 -9.03 -3.98
CA LEU A 58 37.03 -8.53 -4.49
C LEU A 58 36.87 -8.88 -5.98
N LYS A 59 35.68 -9.36 -6.34
CA LYS A 59 35.34 -9.74 -7.72
C LYS A 59 34.36 -8.73 -8.30
N ASP A 60 34.78 -8.02 -9.33
CA ASP A 60 33.89 -7.14 -10.11
C ASP A 60 33.16 -7.97 -11.19
N PRO A 61 31.84 -8.20 -11.06
CA PRO A 61 31.12 -9.08 -11.97
C PRO A 61 31.02 -8.48 -13.37
N LYS A 62 31.06 -9.35 -14.39
CA LYS A 62 30.80 -8.94 -15.78
C LYS A 62 29.34 -8.54 -15.96
N VAL A 63 29.11 -7.48 -16.71
CA VAL A 63 27.79 -6.95 -17.05
C VAL A 63 27.67 -6.85 -18.58
N LEU A 64 26.55 -7.35 -19.10
CA LEU A 64 26.14 -7.11 -20.48
C LEU A 64 25.02 -6.07 -20.50
N SER A 65 25.28 -4.94 -21.14
CA SER A 65 24.32 -3.85 -21.32
C SER A 65 24.00 -3.64 -22.80
N LEU A 66 22.84 -3.06 -23.09
CA LEU A 66 22.46 -2.64 -24.43
C LEU A 66 22.54 -1.11 -24.52
N LYS A 67 23.54 -0.60 -25.25
CA LYS A 67 23.73 0.85 -25.44
C LYS A 67 22.99 1.33 -26.67
N ARG A 68 22.61 2.62 -26.67
CA ARG A 68 21.95 3.30 -27.79
C ARG A 68 22.73 4.56 -28.11
N ASP A 69 23.81 4.42 -28.87
CA ASP A 69 24.64 5.56 -29.28
C ASP A 69 23.99 6.29 -30.47
N LYS A 70 23.31 5.55 -31.36
CA LYS A 70 22.56 6.10 -32.50
C LYS A 70 21.05 5.86 -32.36
N PRO A 71 20.19 6.79 -32.83
CA PRO A 71 18.74 6.57 -32.86
C PRO A 71 18.37 5.31 -33.64
N GLY A 72 17.54 4.45 -33.04
CA GLY A 72 17.07 3.20 -33.67
C GLY A 72 17.99 1.98 -33.50
N GLU A 73 19.27 2.18 -33.18
CA GLU A 73 20.24 1.09 -33.02
C GLU A 73 20.43 0.69 -31.54
N ARG A 74 20.74 -0.57 -31.29
CA ARG A 74 21.12 -1.10 -29.96
C ARG A 74 22.35 -1.97 -30.12
N ASP A 75 23.45 -1.57 -29.50
CA ASP A 75 24.68 -2.36 -29.50
C ASP A 75 24.85 -3.08 -28.17
N LYS A 76 25.43 -4.28 -28.23
CA LYS A 76 25.90 -4.98 -27.03
C LYS A 76 27.13 -4.27 -26.48
N TRP A 77 27.15 -4.04 -25.18
CA TRP A 77 28.27 -3.50 -24.45
C TRP A 77 28.60 -4.41 -23.29
N GLU A 78 29.71 -5.13 -23.42
CA GLU A 78 30.27 -5.95 -22.35
C GLU A 78 31.24 -5.11 -21.53
N THR A 79 31.05 -5.10 -20.22
CA THR A 79 31.88 -4.37 -19.25
C THR A 79 31.83 -5.08 -17.89
N THR A 80 32.32 -4.44 -16.85
CA THR A 80 32.13 -4.87 -15.46
C THR A 80 31.10 -3.99 -14.75
N PHE A 81 30.66 -4.35 -13.55
CA PHE A 81 29.68 -3.55 -12.83
C PHE A 81 30.26 -2.18 -12.44
N LEU A 82 31.51 -2.13 -11.97
CA LEU A 82 32.17 -0.86 -11.69
C LEU A 82 32.39 -0.04 -12.97
N GLY A 83 32.75 -0.70 -14.09
CA GLY A 83 32.86 -0.05 -15.39
C GLY A 83 31.52 0.55 -15.87
N TYR A 84 30.40 -0.14 -15.60
CA TYR A 84 29.06 0.38 -15.84
C TYR A 84 28.77 1.64 -15.01
N LEU A 85 29.01 1.60 -13.69
CA LEU A 85 28.79 2.75 -12.80
C LEU A 85 29.69 3.94 -13.16
N GLN A 86 30.94 3.69 -13.54
CA GLN A 86 31.87 4.73 -13.97
C GLN A 86 31.36 5.45 -15.22
N LYS A 87 30.80 4.73 -16.20
CA LYS A 87 30.17 5.36 -17.37
C LYS A 87 28.97 6.22 -16.97
N VAL A 88 28.08 5.70 -16.11
CA VAL A 88 26.92 6.45 -15.59
C VAL A 88 27.37 7.75 -14.93
N ASN A 89 28.45 7.70 -14.15
CA ASN A 89 28.98 8.87 -13.48
C ASN A 89 29.60 9.88 -14.47
N ASN A 90 30.50 9.41 -15.34
CA ASN A 90 31.23 10.26 -16.29
C ASN A 90 30.32 10.94 -17.31
N GLU A 91 29.26 10.26 -17.76
CA GLU A 91 28.28 10.80 -18.70
C GLU A 91 27.11 11.49 -18.00
N ASN A 92 27.16 11.64 -16.67
CA ASN A 92 26.07 12.22 -15.86
C ASN A 92 24.69 11.63 -16.20
N LEU A 93 24.57 10.31 -16.31
CA LEU A 93 23.32 9.64 -16.65
C LEU A 93 22.41 9.51 -15.42
N ILE A 94 21.10 9.51 -15.65
CA ILE A 94 20.09 9.15 -14.66
C ILE A 94 20.00 7.62 -14.63
N ILE A 95 20.12 7.02 -13.45
CA ILE A 95 20.00 5.57 -13.28
C ILE A 95 18.70 5.24 -12.54
N SER A 96 17.91 4.34 -13.12
CA SER A 96 16.69 3.81 -12.50
C SER A 96 16.99 2.61 -11.59
N PRO A 97 16.08 2.20 -10.68
CA PRO A 97 16.28 1.01 -9.85
C PRO A 97 16.44 -0.30 -10.63
N THR A 98 16.02 -0.35 -11.90
CA THR A 98 16.29 -1.49 -12.80
C THR A 98 17.67 -1.44 -13.46
N LEU A 99 18.51 -0.48 -13.08
CA LEU A 99 19.80 -0.17 -13.70
C LEU A 99 19.68 0.21 -15.18
N ALA A 100 18.51 0.66 -15.63
CA ALA A 100 18.41 1.34 -16.93
C ALA A 100 18.88 2.78 -16.77
N ALA A 101 19.82 3.20 -17.63
CA ALA A 101 20.38 4.54 -17.65
C ALA A 101 19.73 5.40 -18.74
N TYR A 102 19.48 6.67 -18.42
CA TYR A 102 18.85 7.67 -19.30
C TYR A 102 19.70 8.94 -19.35
N ARG A 103 19.65 9.66 -20.47
CA ARG A 103 20.31 10.97 -20.60
C ARG A 103 19.71 11.96 -19.61
N HIS A 104 20.54 12.82 -19.04
CA HIS A 104 20.10 13.90 -18.18
C HIS A 104 19.31 14.95 -18.99
N PRO A 105 18.28 15.63 -18.41
CA PRO A 105 17.55 16.69 -19.12
C PRO A 105 18.44 17.85 -19.60
N ASP A 106 19.56 18.12 -18.93
CA ASP A 106 20.56 19.11 -19.38
C ASP A 106 21.23 18.72 -20.71
N GLN A 107 21.25 17.43 -21.03
CA GLN A 107 21.72 16.93 -22.33
C GLN A 107 20.56 16.86 -23.33
N HIS A 108 19.41 16.33 -22.90
CA HIS A 108 18.23 16.20 -23.73
C HIS A 108 16.94 16.08 -22.91
N GLU A 109 16.12 17.12 -22.93
CA GLU A 109 14.84 17.13 -22.20
C GLU A 109 13.75 16.32 -22.93
N SER A 110 13.07 15.45 -22.20
CA SER A 110 11.98 14.61 -22.73
C SER A 110 10.71 15.42 -23.05
N ILE A 111 10.19 15.26 -24.28
CA ILE A 111 8.89 15.82 -24.70
C ILE A 111 7.74 15.26 -23.85
N LEU A 112 7.81 13.96 -23.50
CA LEU A 112 6.80 13.32 -22.65
C LEU A 112 6.82 13.88 -21.23
N ALA A 113 7.98 14.25 -20.70
CA ALA A 113 8.07 14.91 -19.39
C ALA A 113 7.35 16.28 -19.42
N LYS A 114 7.52 17.08 -20.49
CA LYS A 114 6.79 18.36 -20.67
C LYS A 114 5.27 18.15 -20.70
N TYR A 115 4.81 17.14 -21.45
CA TYR A 115 3.40 16.79 -21.54
C TYR A 115 2.82 16.41 -20.17
N ILE A 116 3.52 15.54 -19.43
CA ILE A 116 3.09 15.08 -18.10
C ILE A 116 3.00 16.25 -17.12
N ARG A 117 4.02 17.12 -17.06
CA ARG A 117 4.04 18.31 -16.18
C ARG A 117 2.80 19.18 -16.41
N LYS A 118 2.52 19.57 -17.66
CA LYS A 118 1.36 20.40 -18.01
C LYS A 118 0.01 19.75 -17.63
N ASN A 119 -0.11 18.43 -17.77
CA ASN A 119 -1.33 17.72 -17.38
C ASN A 119 -1.48 17.58 -15.87
N VAL A 120 -0.38 17.43 -15.13
CA VAL A 120 -0.41 17.43 -13.66
C VAL A 120 -0.92 18.77 -13.13
N ASP A 121 -0.43 19.89 -13.68
CA ASP A 121 -0.88 21.23 -13.27
C ASP A 121 -2.38 21.42 -13.52
N LYS A 122 -2.87 21.03 -14.71
CA LYS A 122 -4.30 21.06 -15.04
C LYS A 122 -5.12 20.18 -14.10
N ARG A 123 -4.62 18.97 -13.79
CA ARG A 123 -5.29 18.04 -12.88
C ARG A 123 -5.40 18.62 -11.47
N ASN A 124 -4.34 19.27 -10.97
CA ASN A 124 -4.34 19.89 -9.65
C ASN A 124 -5.37 21.02 -9.56
N ALA A 125 -5.44 21.88 -10.59
CA ALA A 125 -6.41 22.96 -10.64
C ALA A 125 -7.88 22.46 -10.59
N VAL A 126 -8.22 21.41 -11.36
CA VAL A 126 -9.58 20.85 -11.32
C VAL A 126 -9.87 20.08 -10.02
N LYS A 127 -8.86 19.43 -9.41
CA LYS A 127 -9.01 18.76 -8.12
C LYS A 127 -9.35 19.75 -7.00
N LYS A 128 -8.70 20.93 -6.99
CA LYS A 128 -9.01 22.01 -6.05
C LYS A 128 -10.47 22.46 -6.16
N LYS A 129 -10.98 22.63 -7.38
CA LYS A 129 -12.39 22.99 -7.63
C LYS A 129 -13.38 21.89 -7.20
N LYS A 130 -13.04 20.61 -7.43
CA LYS A 130 -13.83 19.47 -6.92
C LYS A 130 -13.99 19.54 -5.40
N PHE A 131 -12.89 19.75 -4.67
CA PHE A 131 -12.94 19.81 -3.20
C PHE A 131 -13.77 20.99 -2.72
N GLN A 132 -13.60 22.16 -3.33
CA GLN A 132 -14.42 23.34 -3.02
C GLN A 132 -15.92 23.06 -3.22
N SER A 133 -16.29 22.40 -4.32
CA SER A 133 -17.69 22.07 -4.63
C SER A 133 -18.26 21.03 -3.67
N THR A 134 -17.46 20.00 -3.33
CA THR A 134 -17.85 18.94 -2.38
C THR A 134 -18.12 19.52 -0.99
N MET A 135 -17.27 20.42 -0.52
CA MET A 135 -17.42 21.05 0.81
C MET A 135 -18.57 22.07 0.83
N ALA A 136 -18.91 22.66 -0.30
CA ALA A 136 -20.10 23.51 -0.44
C ALA A 136 -21.42 22.71 -0.56
N GLY A 137 -21.36 21.37 -0.68
CA GLY A 137 -22.53 20.53 -0.92
C GLY A 137 -23.09 20.63 -2.34
N ASN A 138 -22.31 21.14 -3.30
CA ASN A 138 -22.70 21.20 -4.72
C ASN A 138 -22.29 19.91 -5.45
N ASP A 139 -23.11 18.87 -5.30
CA ASP A 139 -22.81 17.53 -5.81
C ASP A 139 -22.67 17.48 -7.33
N ALA A 140 -23.45 18.27 -8.08
CA ALA A 140 -23.40 18.30 -9.54
C ALA A 140 -22.06 18.86 -10.04
N GLU A 141 -21.62 19.99 -9.49
CA GLU A 141 -20.33 20.60 -9.84
C GLU A 141 -19.15 19.74 -9.36
N ALA A 142 -19.26 19.14 -8.17
CA ALA A 142 -18.28 18.18 -7.67
C ALA A 142 -18.13 16.98 -8.62
N GLY A 143 -19.24 16.43 -9.12
CA GLY A 143 -19.25 15.35 -10.10
C GLY A 143 -18.60 15.75 -11.42
N PHE A 144 -18.88 16.95 -11.93
CA PHE A 144 -18.25 17.46 -13.16
C PHE A 144 -16.72 17.56 -13.03
N TYR A 145 -16.22 18.16 -11.96
CA TYR A 145 -14.78 18.28 -11.74
C TYR A 145 -14.11 16.93 -11.45
N ASP A 146 -14.83 15.97 -10.85
CA ASP A 146 -14.34 14.59 -10.68
C ASP A 146 -14.10 13.90 -12.04
N ILE A 147 -15.02 14.04 -12.99
CA ILE A 147 -14.86 13.53 -14.35
C ILE A 147 -13.64 14.16 -15.05
N LEU A 148 -13.45 15.47 -14.90
CA LEU A 148 -12.30 16.17 -15.49
C LEU A 148 -10.98 15.71 -14.88
N GLN A 149 -10.88 15.62 -13.56
CA GLN A 149 -9.66 15.11 -12.90
C GLN A 149 -9.38 13.67 -13.31
N SER A 150 -10.42 12.84 -13.40
CA SER A 150 -10.31 11.44 -13.85
C SER A 150 -9.77 11.36 -15.28
N THR A 151 -10.23 12.24 -16.16
CA THR A 151 -9.76 12.30 -17.55
C THR A 151 -8.27 12.67 -17.63
N PHE A 152 -7.81 13.68 -16.89
CA PHE A 152 -6.38 14.02 -16.86
C PHE A 152 -5.54 12.89 -16.24
N LYS A 153 -6.07 12.20 -15.21
CA LYS A 153 -5.43 11.02 -14.61
C LYS A 153 -5.29 9.90 -15.64
N ILE A 154 -6.35 9.57 -16.37
CA ILE A 154 -6.37 8.52 -17.40
C ILE A 154 -5.35 8.86 -18.50
N LYS A 155 -5.33 10.10 -19.00
CA LYS A 155 -4.38 10.55 -20.04
C LYS A 155 -2.92 10.43 -19.61
N ASN A 156 -2.60 10.77 -18.36
CA ASN A 156 -1.23 10.58 -17.85
C ASN A 156 -0.89 9.10 -17.68
N ASN A 157 -1.81 8.31 -17.13
CA ASN A 157 -1.59 6.88 -16.93
C ASN A 157 -1.47 6.10 -18.26
N SER A 158 -2.17 6.54 -19.31
CA SER A 158 -2.10 5.91 -20.63
C SER A 158 -0.73 6.04 -21.29
N VAL A 159 0.08 7.05 -20.92
CA VAL A 159 1.47 7.18 -21.40
C VAL A 159 2.30 5.97 -20.99
N SER A 160 2.15 5.53 -19.74
CA SER A 160 2.82 4.32 -19.22
C SER A 160 2.38 3.06 -19.97
N GLY A 161 1.07 2.92 -20.22
CA GLY A 161 0.54 1.81 -21.02
C GLY A 161 1.05 1.81 -22.46
N GLY A 162 1.19 2.99 -23.07
CA GLY A 162 1.79 3.17 -24.39
C GLY A 162 3.23 2.66 -24.46
N HIS A 163 4.06 2.95 -23.44
CA HIS A 163 5.43 2.44 -23.38
C HIS A 163 5.53 0.91 -23.39
N ALA A 164 4.52 0.20 -22.89
CA ALA A 164 4.49 -1.26 -22.83
C ALA A 164 3.95 -1.92 -24.12
N SER A 165 3.28 -1.18 -25.00
CA SER A 165 2.66 -1.72 -26.21
C SER A 165 3.56 -1.50 -27.43
N ALA A 166 4.01 -2.60 -28.04
CA ALA A 166 4.80 -2.60 -29.27
C ALA A 166 4.08 -2.01 -30.49
N PHE A 167 2.76 -1.84 -30.40
CA PHE A 167 1.92 -1.30 -31.47
C PHE A 167 1.71 0.21 -31.39
N THR A 168 2.49 0.91 -30.56
CA THR A 168 2.40 2.38 -30.42
C THR A 168 3.75 3.04 -30.68
N PRO A 169 3.77 4.29 -31.20
CA PRO A 169 5.02 5.04 -31.38
C PRO A 169 5.72 5.39 -30.05
N LEU A 170 5.03 5.20 -28.92
CA LEU A 170 5.58 5.42 -27.59
C LEU A 170 6.32 4.19 -27.04
N TYR A 171 6.37 3.07 -27.78
CA TYR A 171 6.95 1.83 -27.25
C TYR A 171 8.39 2.00 -26.77
N ASN A 172 8.61 1.80 -25.47
CA ASN A 172 9.94 1.73 -24.88
C ASN A 172 9.96 0.74 -23.71
N LYS A 173 10.50 -0.45 -23.98
CA LYS A 173 10.54 -1.59 -23.05
C LYS A 173 11.11 -1.24 -21.66
N SER A 174 12.07 -0.32 -21.57
CA SER A 174 12.68 0.05 -20.28
C SER A 174 11.88 1.09 -19.48
N THR A 175 11.03 1.90 -20.12
CA THR A 175 10.35 3.01 -19.42
C THR A 175 9.30 2.50 -18.43
N HIS A 176 8.49 1.50 -18.81
CA HIS A 176 7.45 0.97 -17.93
C HIS A 176 8.03 0.29 -16.67
N SER A 177 9.12 -0.49 -16.83
CA SER A 177 9.81 -1.10 -15.70
C SER A 177 10.53 -0.06 -14.84
N THR A 178 11.09 1.00 -15.44
CA THR A 178 11.66 2.15 -14.71
C THR A 178 10.61 2.85 -13.85
N LEU A 179 9.44 3.16 -14.40
CA LEU A 179 8.37 3.79 -13.64
C LEU A 179 7.94 2.91 -12.46
N THR A 180 7.59 1.65 -12.73
CA THR A 180 7.06 0.76 -11.69
C THR A 180 8.08 0.45 -10.60
N SER A 181 9.37 0.30 -10.95
CA SER A 181 10.43 0.12 -9.97
C SER A 181 10.69 1.38 -9.15
N THR A 182 10.66 2.57 -9.75
CA THR A 182 10.79 3.85 -9.02
C THR A 182 9.66 4.03 -8.02
N CYS A 183 8.42 3.71 -8.38
CA CYS A 183 7.27 3.75 -7.46
C CYS A 183 7.42 2.74 -6.30
N ARG A 184 7.89 1.52 -6.58
CA ARG A 184 8.17 0.52 -5.55
C ARG A 184 9.31 0.94 -4.62
N SER A 185 10.37 1.55 -5.15
CA SER A 185 11.44 2.11 -4.34
C SER A 185 10.91 3.22 -3.44
N ALA A 186 10.16 4.18 -3.99
CA ALA A 186 9.56 5.26 -3.18
C ALA A 186 8.69 4.70 -2.03
N THR A 187 7.82 3.76 -2.34
CA THR A 187 6.97 3.10 -1.34
C THR A 187 7.79 2.28 -0.34
N GLY A 188 8.84 1.59 -0.81
CA GLY A 188 9.76 0.82 0.04
C GLY A 188 10.50 1.72 1.04
N TYR A 189 11.05 2.84 0.58
CA TYR A 189 11.70 3.83 1.45
C TYR A 189 10.74 4.37 2.49
N ALA A 190 9.52 4.71 2.10
CA ALA A 190 8.53 5.24 3.03
C ALA A 190 8.03 4.19 4.04
N ASN A 191 7.80 2.95 3.61
CA ASN A 191 7.46 1.86 4.52
C ASN A 191 8.59 1.60 5.51
N ALA A 192 9.83 1.49 5.03
CA ALA A 192 10.99 1.29 5.90
C ALA A 192 11.22 2.47 6.84
N ASN A 193 10.94 3.70 6.38
CA ASN A 193 10.95 4.89 7.22
C ASN A 193 9.88 4.81 8.30
N ASN A 194 8.64 4.51 7.96
CA ASN A 194 7.56 4.41 8.94
C ASN A 194 7.84 3.32 9.98
N GLU A 195 8.34 2.16 9.57
CA GLU A 195 8.78 1.10 10.50
C GLU A 195 9.93 1.56 11.42
N ARG A 196 10.99 2.16 10.87
CA ARG A 196 12.14 2.63 11.65
C ARG A 196 11.80 3.81 12.56
N PHE A 197 11.16 4.84 12.00
CA PHE A 197 10.93 6.13 12.61
C PHE A 197 9.80 6.09 13.64
N LEU A 198 8.65 5.52 13.29
CA LEU A 198 7.48 5.49 14.16
C LEU A 198 7.44 4.27 15.08
N TYR A 199 8.10 3.17 14.70
CA TYR A 199 8.01 1.91 15.44
C TYR A 199 9.35 1.37 15.92
N GLY A 200 10.46 2.05 15.65
CA GLY A 200 11.78 1.59 16.04
C GLY A 200 12.20 0.28 15.37
N ASN A 201 11.47 -0.17 14.35
CA ASN A 201 11.62 -1.46 13.71
C ASN A 201 12.60 -1.38 12.54
N ARG A 202 13.76 -1.99 12.69
CA ARG A 202 14.80 -2.07 11.65
C ARG A 202 14.82 -3.47 11.05
N HIS A 203 14.98 -3.57 9.73
CA HIS A 203 15.00 -4.86 9.06
C HIS A 203 16.36 -5.58 9.23
N TYR A 204 16.54 -6.20 10.40
CA TYR A 204 17.77 -6.89 10.82
C TYR A 204 17.60 -8.42 10.81
N TYR A 205 17.36 -8.96 9.63
CA TYR A 205 17.21 -10.40 9.44
C TYR A 205 18.52 -11.20 9.64
N ASP A 206 19.66 -10.52 9.72
CA ASP A 206 20.99 -11.12 9.91
C ASP A 206 21.89 -10.21 10.78
N VAL A 207 22.85 -10.81 11.48
CA VAL A 207 23.80 -10.09 12.35
C VAL A 207 24.70 -9.11 11.59
N ASP A 208 25.15 -9.47 10.39
CA ASP A 208 26.02 -8.60 9.60
C ASP A 208 25.26 -7.38 9.08
N VAL A 209 23.97 -7.52 8.79
CA VAL A 209 23.09 -6.39 8.42
C VAL A 209 22.97 -5.40 9.58
N ALA A 210 22.77 -5.90 10.81
CA ALA A 210 22.71 -5.05 11.99
C ALA A 210 24.04 -4.30 12.21
N ILE A 211 25.17 -5.01 12.17
CA ILE A 211 26.52 -4.44 12.31
C ILE A 211 26.79 -3.40 11.23
N GLN A 212 26.53 -3.72 9.95
CA GLN A 212 26.74 -2.79 8.84
C GLN A 212 25.90 -1.54 9.01
N ASN A 213 24.65 -1.64 9.48
CA ASN A 213 23.83 -0.46 9.70
C ASN A 213 24.31 0.38 10.89
N ILE A 214 24.78 -0.24 11.98
CA ILE A 214 25.43 0.48 13.10
C ILE A 214 26.62 1.28 12.58
N ILE A 215 27.54 0.63 11.86
CA ILE A 215 28.75 1.26 11.30
C ILE A 215 28.39 2.36 10.31
N SER A 216 27.42 2.12 9.43
CA SER A 216 26.95 3.12 8.47
C SER A 216 26.37 4.35 9.16
N ILE A 217 25.64 4.20 10.28
CA ILE A 217 25.11 5.36 11.02
C ILE A 217 26.27 6.16 11.64
N ILE A 218 27.19 5.51 12.36
CA ILE A 218 28.30 6.22 13.01
C ILE A 218 29.25 6.88 12.00
N ASN A 219 29.43 6.30 10.82
CA ASN A 219 30.28 6.91 9.79
C ASN A 219 29.64 8.13 9.09
N ASN A 220 28.32 8.27 9.15
CA ASN A 220 27.57 9.31 8.43
C ASN A 220 26.82 10.26 9.38
N SER A 221 27.22 10.32 10.65
CA SER A 221 26.61 11.17 11.67
C SER A 221 27.39 12.46 11.87
N ASP A 222 26.68 13.58 12.02
CA ASP A 222 27.26 14.85 12.44
C ASP A 222 27.29 14.94 13.98
N TYR A 223 28.40 14.49 14.56
CA TYR A 223 28.57 14.46 16.02
C TYR A 223 28.50 15.83 16.68
N LYS A 224 28.82 16.90 15.96
CA LYS A 224 28.73 18.26 16.52
C LYS A 224 27.26 18.64 16.69
N THR A 225 26.46 18.46 15.65
CA THR A 225 25.02 18.76 15.69
C THR A 225 24.29 17.82 16.66
N ILE A 226 24.71 16.55 16.75
CA ILE A 226 24.18 15.60 17.74
C ILE A 226 24.47 16.05 19.17
N ALA A 227 25.72 16.42 19.48
CA ALA A 227 26.08 16.90 20.82
C ALA A 227 25.29 18.16 21.20
N GLU A 228 25.13 19.10 20.26
CA GLU A 228 24.29 20.30 20.45
C GLU A 228 22.83 19.93 20.73
N ALA A 229 22.25 18.96 20.02
CA ALA A 229 20.88 18.51 20.25
C ALA A 229 20.72 17.87 21.64
N VAL A 230 21.67 17.03 22.05
CA VAL A 230 21.67 16.37 23.36
C VAL A 230 21.70 17.41 24.48
N GLU A 231 22.59 18.39 24.39
CA GLU A 231 22.70 19.47 25.38
C GLU A 231 21.46 20.38 25.39
N LYS A 232 21.07 20.89 24.21
CA LYS A 232 19.98 21.88 24.07
C LYS A 232 18.64 21.35 24.56
N TYR A 233 18.34 20.07 24.31
CA TYR A 233 17.06 19.47 24.68
C TYR A 233 17.15 18.54 25.89
N ASN A 234 18.33 18.48 26.54
CA ASN A 234 18.60 17.60 27.68
C ASN A 234 18.20 16.14 27.41
N LEU A 235 18.66 15.60 26.28
CA LEU A 235 18.34 14.23 25.87
C LEU A 235 19.20 13.21 26.62
N HIS A 236 18.60 12.08 26.98
CA HIS A 236 19.28 10.95 27.60
C HIS A 236 20.37 10.39 26.67
N VAL A 237 21.55 10.15 27.23
CA VAL A 237 22.67 9.49 26.56
C VAL A 237 22.55 7.98 26.83
N PRO A 238 22.25 7.15 25.82
CA PRO A 238 22.02 5.73 26.04
C PRO A 238 23.27 4.99 26.55
N SER A 239 23.06 4.16 27.56
CA SER A 239 24.01 3.14 28.01
C SER A 239 24.23 2.05 26.97
N VAL A 240 25.24 1.19 27.18
CA VAL A 240 25.51 0.05 26.29
C VAL A 240 24.32 -0.91 26.27
N GLU A 241 23.72 -1.14 27.44
CA GLU A 241 22.60 -2.05 27.65
C GLU A 241 21.34 -1.53 26.95
N GLU A 242 21.01 -0.25 27.11
CA GLU A 242 19.86 0.37 26.43
C GLU A 242 20.01 0.31 24.91
N VAL A 243 21.21 0.58 24.38
CA VAL A 243 21.46 0.43 22.93
C VAL A 243 21.26 -1.02 22.49
N CYS A 244 21.78 -1.99 23.25
CA CYS A 244 21.57 -3.41 22.94
C CYS A 244 20.08 -3.80 22.97
N GLU A 245 19.29 -3.26 23.89
CA GLU A 245 17.83 -3.46 23.93
C GLU A 245 17.14 -2.88 22.69
N THR A 246 17.54 -1.68 22.25
CA THR A 246 16.98 -1.08 21.02
C THR A 246 17.30 -1.92 19.77
N ILE A 247 18.47 -2.56 19.72
CA ILE A 247 18.85 -3.46 18.63
C ILE A 247 18.02 -4.74 18.71
N LYS A 248 17.92 -5.33 19.92
CA LYS A 248 17.16 -6.56 20.17
C LYS A 248 15.70 -6.43 19.80
N TYR A 249 15.10 -5.26 20.03
CA TYR A 249 13.73 -4.95 19.63
C TYR A 249 13.45 -5.21 18.13
N SER A 250 14.47 -5.07 17.29
CA SER A 250 14.44 -5.38 15.85
C SER A 250 14.92 -6.81 15.54
N THR A 251 15.98 -7.30 16.17
CA THR A 251 16.56 -8.62 15.82
C THR A 251 15.72 -9.80 16.31
N ASP A 252 15.01 -9.66 17.45
CA ASP A 252 14.20 -10.73 18.06
C ASP A 252 13.00 -11.16 17.20
N LEU A 253 12.66 -10.37 16.17
CA LEU A 253 11.70 -10.72 15.14
C LEU A 253 12.19 -11.85 14.22
N TYR A 254 13.51 -12.03 14.10
CA TYR A 254 14.12 -12.91 13.08
C TYR A 254 14.95 -14.03 13.68
N TRP A 255 15.72 -13.75 14.74
CA TRP A 255 16.67 -14.71 15.29
C TRP A 255 16.92 -14.50 16.78
N ARG A 256 17.31 -15.59 17.46
CA ARG A 256 17.74 -15.59 18.87
C ARG A 256 19.04 -16.36 18.98
N ASN A 257 20.17 -15.68 18.76
CA ASN A 257 21.49 -16.28 18.75
C ASN A 257 22.42 -15.54 19.73
N LEU A 258 22.92 -16.26 20.74
CA LEU A 258 23.75 -15.68 21.80
C LEU A 258 25.11 -15.21 21.28
N GLN A 259 25.75 -15.93 20.35
CA GLN A 259 27.03 -15.52 19.77
C GLN A 259 26.89 -14.23 18.98
N TRP A 260 25.81 -14.10 18.19
CA TRP A 260 25.51 -12.89 17.43
C TRP A 260 25.19 -11.71 18.35
N SER A 261 24.41 -11.96 19.39
CA SER A 261 24.10 -10.96 20.43
C SER A 261 25.36 -10.47 21.12
N ASN A 262 26.28 -11.37 21.48
CA ASN A 262 27.56 -11.02 22.10
C ASN A 262 28.48 -10.23 21.16
N ARG A 263 28.48 -10.54 19.86
CA ARG A 263 29.23 -9.78 18.85
C ARG A 263 28.72 -8.34 18.74
N ILE A 264 27.40 -8.16 18.72
CA ILE A 264 26.79 -6.83 18.75
C ILE A 264 27.15 -6.11 20.05
N HIS A 265 26.97 -6.75 21.20
CA HIS A 265 27.29 -6.15 22.50
C HIS A 265 28.76 -5.71 22.59
N SER A 266 29.70 -6.54 22.11
CA SER A 266 31.12 -6.20 22.03
C SER A 266 31.33 -4.91 21.24
N LEU A 267 30.74 -4.80 20.05
CA LEU A 267 30.82 -3.60 19.23
C LEU A 267 30.26 -2.37 19.96
N ILE A 268 29.05 -2.47 20.53
CA ILE A 268 28.38 -1.35 21.22
C ILE A 268 29.19 -0.87 22.43
N SER A 269 29.80 -1.79 23.18
CA SER A 269 30.64 -1.45 24.34
C SER A 269 31.88 -0.60 23.99
N LYS A 270 32.27 -0.59 22.71
CA LYS A 270 33.43 0.17 22.20
C LYS A 270 33.02 1.49 21.52
N LEU A 271 31.72 1.74 21.36
CA LEU A 271 31.22 3.01 20.85
C LEU A 271 31.28 4.08 21.94
N SER A 272 31.66 5.29 21.54
CA SER A 272 31.53 6.48 22.37
C SER A 272 30.05 6.81 22.66
N ASP A 273 29.84 7.66 23.66
CA ASP A 273 28.51 8.14 24.04
C ASP A 273 27.74 8.74 22.85
N MET A 274 28.40 9.58 22.05
CA MET A 274 27.77 10.22 20.90
C MET A 274 27.50 9.25 19.75
N GLU A 275 28.30 8.20 19.59
CA GLU A 275 28.02 7.11 18.65
C GLU A 275 26.81 6.28 19.08
N ARG A 276 26.66 6.03 20.38
CA ARG A 276 25.47 5.36 20.94
C ARG A 276 24.21 6.21 20.77
N VAL A 277 24.30 7.51 21.02
CA VAL A 277 23.22 8.48 20.73
C VAL A 277 22.87 8.47 19.23
N ALA A 278 23.87 8.57 18.36
CA ALA A 278 23.70 8.59 16.92
C ALA A 278 22.94 7.34 16.43
N TYR A 279 23.38 6.15 16.83
CA TYR A 279 22.69 4.91 16.48
C TYR A 279 21.25 4.89 16.97
N THR A 280 21.03 5.24 18.23
CA THR A 280 19.73 5.08 18.88
C THR A 280 18.67 5.99 18.27
N TYR A 281 18.98 7.27 18.06
CA TYR A 281 17.99 8.29 17.70
C TYR A 281 17.91 8.60 16.20
N THR A 282 18.94 8.27 15.40
CA THR A 282 18.92 8.56 13.95
C THR A 282 17.77 7.82 13.26
N GLY A 283 16.87 8.59 12.67
CA GLY A 283 15.66 8.14 11.98
C GLY A 283 14.73 7.32 12.88
N ASN A 284 14.73 7.52 14.19
CA ASN A 284 14.08 6.63 15.16
C ASN A 284 13.41 7.43 16.30
N PHE A 285 12.28 8.08 15.98
CA PHE A 285 11.52 8.84 16.96
C PHE A 285 10.92 7.94 18.05
N TYR A 286 10.61 6.69 17.71
CA TYR A 286 10.14 5.69 18.69
C TYR A 286 11.12 5.51 19.86
N HIS A 287 12.39 5.19 19.62
CA HIS A 287 13.33 4.99 20.71
C HIS A 287 13.77 6.30 21.38
N LEU A 288 13.72 7.43 20.67
CA LEU A 288 13.85 8.75 21.29
C LEU A 288 12.74 8.95 22.33
N ARG A 289 11.50 8.59 22.00
CA ARG A 289 10.35 8.62 22.92
C ARG A 289 10.53 7.70 24.11
N GLU A 290 10.97 6.45 23.89
CA GLU A 290 11.14 5.47 24.97
C GLU A 290 12.16 5.95 26.01
N LEU A 291 13.28 6.53 25.57
CA LEU A 291 14.33 7.03 26.46
C LEU A 291 14.11 8.47 26.94
N ASN A 292 13.20 9.23 26.30
CA ASN A 292 12.90 10.63 26.62
C ASN A 292 11.38 10.89 26.61
N PRO A 293 10.60 10.23 27.47
CA PRO A 293 9.14 10.30 27.43
C PRO A 293 8.61 11.69 27.77
N GLU A 294 9.19 12.39 28.76
CA GLU A 294 8.77 13.73 29.18
C GLU A 294 9.03 14.79 28.10
N PHE A 295 10.23 14.76 27.51
CA PHE A 295 10.57 15.59 26.37
C PHE A 295 9.59 15.37 25.23
N THR A 296 9.31 14.11 24.89
CA THR A 296 8.44 13.77 23.76
C THR A 296 6.99 14.18 24.01
N ARG A 297 6.46 14.02 25.22
CA ARG A 297 5.12 14.51 25.58
C ARG A 297 5.04 16.02 25.43
N THR A 298 6.01 16.74 25.96
CA THR A 298 6.08 18.21 25.84
C THR A 298 6.19 18.65 24.38
N PHE A 299 7.02 17.98 23.60
CA PHE A 299 7.17 18.22 22.16
C PHE A 299 5.83 18.06 21.44
N LEU A 300 5.15 16.92 21.61
CA LEU A 300 3.84 16.69 21.00
C LEU A 300 2.80 17.70 21.48
N ASP A 301 2.80 18.04 22.77
CA ASP A 301 1.86 19.00 23.34
C ASP A 301 1.94 20.37 22.70
N ARG A 302 3.15 20.88 22.51
CA ARG A 302 3.38 22.20 21.92
C ARG A 302 2.91 22.27 20.48
N PHE A 303 3.11 21.23 19.69
CA PHE A 303 2.65 21.20 18.30
C PHE A 303 1.14 20.97 18.18
N THR A 304 0.52 20.26 19.12
CA THR A 304 -0.89 19.80 19.04
C THR A 304 -1.86 20.64 19.87
N THR A 305 -1.43 21.84 20.27
CA THR A 305 -2.25 22.80 21.02
C THR A 305 -2.40 24.06 20.18
N CYS A 306 -3.65 24.50 19.98
CA CYS A 306 -3.94 25.73 19.25
C CYS A 306 -3.38 26.94 20.00
N SER A 307 -2.87 27.91 19.25
CA SER A 307 -2.43 29.21 19.75
C SER A 307 -3.52 30.26 19.54
N ASP A 308 -3.58 31.23 20.45
CA ASP A 308 -4.54 32.35 20.44
C ASP A 308 -3.81 33.72 20.44
N THR A 309 -2.54 33.77 20.04
CA THR A 309 -1.78 35.02 19.88
C THR A 309 -2.33 35.88 18.73
N THR A 310 -2.34 37.19 18.93
CA THR A 310 -2.82 38.14 17.92
C THR A 310 -1.89 38.16 16.70
N ILE A 311 -2.47 38.08 15.50
CA ILE A 311 -1.75 38.17 14.21
C ILE A 311 -2.32 39.33 13.40
N ASP A 312 -1.47 40.29 13.04
CA ASP A 312 -1.87 41.49 12.30
C ASP A 312 -2.30 41.17 10.85
N ASN A 313 -1.61 40.23 10.20
CA ASN A 313 -1.90 39.83 8.82
C ASN A 313 -2.06 38.29 8.70
N PRO A 314 -3.24 37.74 9.04
CA PRO A 314 -3.50 36.30 8.97
C PRO A 314 -3.25 35.67 7.60
N GLU A 315 -3.56 36.39 6.52
CA GLU A 315 -3.42 35.90 5.15
C GLU A 315 -1.95 35.64 4.78
N ALA A 316 -1.05 36.54 5.20
CA ALA A 316 0.38 36.40 4.91
C ALA A 316 0.93 35.11 5.53
N VAL A 317 0.54 34.80 6.77
CA VAL A 317 0.99 33.59 7.48
C VAL A 317 0.39 32.33 6.86
N ILE A 318 -0.92 32.30 6.63
CA ILE A 318 -1.62 31.11 6.11
C ILE A 318 -1.16 30.78 4.68
N SER A 319 -0.84 31.79 3.87
CA SER A 319 -0.35 31.59 2.50
C SER A 319 1.05 30.97 2.42
N GLU A 320 1.82 30.94 3.51
CA GLU A 320 3.14 30.29 3.56
C GLU A 320 3.07 28.77 3.75
N MET A 321 1.92 28.21 4.13
CA MET A 321 1.80 26.77 4.32
C MET A 321 1.99 26.01 3.01
N ASP A 322 2.73 24.90 3.07
CA ASP A 322 2.65 23.88 2.04
C ASP A 322 1.42 22.98 2.24
N GLY A 323 1.16 22.09 1.27
CA GLY A 323 -0.03 21.24 1.32
C GLY A 323 -0.02 20.20 2.46
N ASP A 324 1.15 19.79 2.95
CA ASP A 324 1.24 18.83 4.06
C ASP A 324 0.97 19.54 5.40
N LEU A 325 1.45 20.77 5.58
CA LEU A 325 1.14 21.61 6.73
C LEU A 325 -0.33 22.07 6.72
N GLU A 326 -0.87 22.46 5.55
CA GLU A 326 -2.31 22.75 5.40
C GLU A 326 -3.16 21.53 5.83
N ALA A 327 -2.73 20.33 5.43
CA ALA A 327 -3.42 19.11 5.82
C ALA A 327 -3.41 18.89 7.34
N TYR A 328 -2.25 19.09 7.98
CA TYR A 328 -2.12 18.98 9.44
C TYR A 328 -2.98 20.01 10.18
N VAL A 329 -2.85 21.29 9.82
CA VAL A 329 -3.56 22.41 10.45
C VAL A 329 -5.07 22.28 10.27
N GLY A 330 -5.54 21.77 9.13
CA GLY A 330 -6.95 21.47 8.89
C GLY A 330 -7.53 20.46 9.89
N ILE A 331 -6.73 19.48 10.33
CA ILE A 331 -7.15 18.52 11.38
C ILE A 331 -7.05 19.14 12.77
N LEU A 332 -5.98 19.87 13.08
CA LEU A 332 -5.80 20.57 14.36
C LEU A 332 -6.99 21.50 14.66
N HIS A 333 -7.45 22.23 13.65
CA HIS A 333 -8.58 23.15 13.72
C HIS A 333 -9.91 22.55 13.23
N ALA A 334 -10.05 21.22 13.22
CA ALA A 334 -11.29 20.57 12.74
C ALA A 334 -12.56 21.10 13.43
N HIS A 335 -12.47 21.36 14.75
CA HIS A 335 -13.56 21.88 15.55
C HIS A 335 -13.94 23.33 15.18
N ASP A 336 -12.94 24.17 14.92
CA ASP A 336 -13.10 25.56 14.50
C ASP A 336 -13.70 25.65 13.10
N LEU A 337 -13.20 24.83 12.18
CA LEU A 337 -13.56 24.85 10.77
C LEU A 337 -14.97 24.32 10.49
N LYS A 338 -15.53 23.48 11.37
CA LYS A 338 -16.87 22.88 11.22
C LYS A 338 -17.10 22.25 9.84
N ASN A 339 -16.09 21.53 9.32
CA ASN A 339 -16.06 20.89 7.99
C ASN A 339 -15.94 21.87 6.79
N LYS A 340 -15.51 23.11 7.01
CA LYS A 340 -15.20 24.08 5.94
C LYS A 340 -13.69 24.10 5.65
N PRO A 341 -13.27 24.36 4.39
CA PRO A 341 -11.85 24.59 4.09
C PRO A 341 -11.33 25.88 4.76
N ILE A 342 -10.06 25.88 5.19
CA ILE A 342 -9.38 27.02 5.84
C ILE A 342 -9.59 28.32 5.05
N PHE A 343 -9.27 28.33 3.76
CA PHE A 343 -9.35 29.53 2.92
C PHE A 343 -10.79 30.02 2.66
N LYS A 344 -11.82 29.22 2.94
CA LYS A 344 -13.23 29.62 2.72
C LYS A 344 -13.80 30.42 3.88
N ILE A 345 -13.21 30.32 5.07
CA ILE A 345 -13.70 31.03 6.25
C ILE A 345 -13.13 32.45 6.37
N LYS A 346 -12.14 32.83 5.55
CA LYS A 346 -11.46 34.13 5.57
C LYS A 346 -12.41 35.33 5.72
N GLU A 347 -13.41 35.42 4.85
CA GLU A 347 -14.36 36.55 4.83
C GLU A 347 -15.55 36.35 5.78
N SER A 348 -15.95 35.11 6.00
CA SER A 348 -17.17 34.78 6.76
C SER A 348 -16.95 34.63 8.26
N GLU A 349 -15.74 34.27 8.69
CA GLU A 349 -15.33 34.04 10.09
C GLU A 349 -13.88 34.55 10.31
N PRO A 350 -13.64 35.88 10.21
CA PRO A 350 -12.28 36.45 10.24
C PRO A 350 -11.54 36.21 11.56
N GLU A 351 -12.24 36.16 12.69
CA GLU A 351 -11.63 35.85 14.00
C GLU A 351 -11.11 34.41 14.05
N THR A 352 -11.89 33.44 13.56
CA THR A 352 -11.47 32.04 13.42
C THR A 352 -10.28 31.93 12.47
N TYR A 353 -10.30 32.66 11.35
CA TYR A 353 -9.19 32.69 10.41
C TYR A 353 -7.90 33.25 11.04
N ALA A 354 -8.00 34.30 11.87
CA ALA A 354 -6.88 34.84 12.64
C ALA A 354 -6.34 33.84 13.68
N ARG A 355 -7.22 33.10 14.37
CA ARG A 355 -6.83 32.02 15.31
C ARG A 355 -6.05 30.90 14.63
N ILE A 356 -6.48 30.49 13.43
CA ILE A 356 -5.72 29.51 12.62
C ILE A 356 -4.35 30.09 12.27
N ALA A 357 -4.28 31.34 11.81
CA ALA A 357 -3.00 31.98 11.52
C ALA A 357 -2.07 32.05 12.74
N SER A 358 -2.61 32.28 13.94
CA SER A 358 -1.86 32.23 15.20
C SER A 358 -1.21 30.86 15.40
N SER A 359 -1.97 29.79 15.20
CA SER A 359 -1.47 28.43 15.35
C SER A 359 -0.43 28.08 14.28
N VAL A 360 -0.63 28.52 13.03
CA VAL A 360 0.37 28.37 11.96
C VAL A 360 1.66 29.10 12.30
N ASN A 361 1.58 30.35 12.80
CA ASN A 361 2.76 31.11 13.22
C ASN A 361 3.52 30.40 14.35
N ASN A 362 2.80 29.94 15.38
CA ASN A 362 3.39 29.16 16.48
C ASN A 362 4.05 27.88 15.96
N ILE A 363 3.43 27.16 15.03
CA ILE A 363 4.04 25.97 14.42
C ILE A 363 5.34 26.32 13.69
N PHE A 364 5.38 27.41 12.92
CA PHE A 364 6.62 27.87 12.29
C PHE A 364 7.71 28.21 13.31
N ASP A 365 7.37 28.89 14.40
CA ASP A 365 8.32 29.19 15.47
C ASP A 365 8.86 27.91 16.13
N LEU A 366 7.98 26.93 16.40
CA LEU A 366 8.38 25.63 16.94
C LEU A 366 9.26 24.84 15.95
N LEU A 367 8.90 24.81 14.67
CA LEU A 367 9.71 24.16 13.63
C LEU A 367 11.12 24.75 13.57
N LYS A 368 11.24 26.08 13.73
CA LYS A 368 12.54 26.75 13.82
C LYS A 368 13.28 26.36 15.09
N GLU A 369 12.60 26.39 16.24
CA GLU A 369 13.18 26.06 17.55
C GLU A 369 13.82 24.66 17.55
N TYR A 370 13.09 23.67 17.01
CA TYR A 370 13.51 22.27 16.98
C TYR A 370 14.40 21.88 15.79
N THR A 371 14.84 22.83 14.95
CA THR A 371 15.66 22.55 13.76
C THR A 371 16.91 21.72 14.08
N VAL A 372 17.59 22.02 15.19
CA VAL A 372 18.79 21.27 15.63
C VAL A 372 18.48 19.79 15.86
N LEU A 373 17.32 19.47 16.44
CA LEU A 373 16.89 18.09 16.65
C LEU A 373 16.66 17.38 15.31
N PHE A 374 15.99 18.06 14.38
CA PHE A 374 15.64 17.50 13.08
C PHE A 374 16.90 17.24 12.25
N LYS A 375 17.85 18.17 12.24
CA LYS A 375 19.14 18.03 11.54
C LYS A 375 20.04 16.98 12.18
N ALA A 376 20.04 16.85 13.51
CA ALA A 376 20.83 15.83 14.22
C ALA A 376 20.36 14.41 13.88
N PHE A 377 19.04 14.18 13.87
CA PHE A 377 18.52 12.80 13.91
C PHE A 377 17.61 12.42 12.73
N TRP A 378 16.91 13.35 12.09
CA TRP A 378 15.82 13.01 11.16
C TRP A 378 16.07 13.42 9.72
N VAL A 379 16.98 14.37 9.49
CA VAL A 379 17.43 14.84 8.17
C VAL A 379 18.88 14.42 8.00
N THR A 380 19.09 13.11 7.81
CA THR A 380 20.44 12.51 7.74
C THR A 380 20.66 11.82 6.42
N LEU A 381 21.91 11.71 6.00
CA LEU A 381 22.29 10.97 4.80
C LEU A 381 22.22 9.44 4.98
N ASN A 382 21.70 8.95 6.11
CA ASN A 382 21.56 7.53 6.43
C ASN A 382 20.13 7.03 6.18
N PRO A 383 19.83 6.46 5.00
CA PRO A 383 18.52 5.88 4.74
C PRO A 383 18.26 4.61 5.57
N PRO A 384 17.01 4.16 5.72
CA PRO A 384 16.71 2.85 6.27
C PRO A 384 17.49 1.72 5.57
N ALA A 385 17.99 0.76 6.36
CA ALA A 385 18.72 -0.40 5.83
C ALA A 385 17.77 -1.37 5.11
N SER A 386 18.33 -2.22 4.24
CA SER A 386 17.66 -3.39 3.66
C SER A 386 16.37 -3.12 2.88
N VAL A 387 16.19 -1.90 2.32
CA VAL A 387 15.01 -1.55 1.51
C VAL A 387 14.82 -2.49 0.31
N ALA A 388 15.93 -3.01 -0.26
CA ALA A 388 15.90 -3.93 -1.38
C ALA A 388 15.21 -5.28 -1.08
N VAL A 389 15.19 -5.70 0.19
CA VAL A 389 14.58 -6.96 0.67
C VAL A 389 13.42 -6.71 1.63
N LEU A 390 12.88 -5.49 1.67
CA LEU A 390 11.75 -5.12 2.51
C LEU A 390 10.49 -6.00 2.36
N PRO A 391 10.19 -6.65 1.21
CA PRO A 391 9.07 -7.60 1.14
C PRO A 391 9.12 -8.71 2.19
N ASP A 392 10.32 -9.06 2.68
CA ASP A 392 10.52 -10.12 3.68
C ASP A 392 10.51 -9.58 5.13
N ALA A 393 10.33 -8.27 5.31
CA ALA A 393 10.35 -7.65 6.63
C ALA A 393 9.08 -7.96 7.44
N ILE A 394 9.25 -8.33 8.70
CA ILE A 394 8.18 -8.39 9.69
C ILE A 394 7.88 -6.96 10.13
N ARG A 395 6.64 -6.53 9.95
CA ARG A 395 6.18 -5.15 10.17
C ARG A 395 5.47 -5.00 11.50
N ARG A 396 5.56 -3.82 12.09
CA ARG A 396 4.84 -3.44 13.33
C ARG A 396 3.71 -2.46 13.05
N GLY A 397 3.93 -1.50 12.15
CA GLY A 397 3.01 -0.37 11.95
C GLY A 397 2.48 -0.19 10.54
N VAL A 398 3.21 -0.66 9.53
CA VAL A 398 2.81 -0.58 8.13
C VAL A 398 1.90 -1.75 7.79
N LEU A 399 0.62 -1.43 7.63
CA LEU A 399 -0.47 -2.38 7.45
C LEU A 399 -0.63 -2.81 5.99
N VAL A 400 -0.54 -1.87 5.05
CA VAL A 400 -0.70 -2.13 3.61
C VAL A 400 0.37 -1.38 2.83
N SER A 401 0.90 -2.05 1.81
CA SER A 401 1.73 -1.43 0.78
C SER A 401 1.13 -1.72 -0.57
N ASP A 402 0.71 -0.70 -1.31
CA ASP A 402 0.47 -0.81 -2.74
C ASP A 402 1.69 -0.28 -3.52
N THR A 403 1.58 -0.15 -4.84
CA THR A 403 2.69 0.23 -5.73
C THR A 403 3.13 1.69 -5.53
N ASP A 404 2.23 2.54 -5.05
CA ASP A 404 2.38 4.00 -4.93
C ASP A 404 1.81 4.56 -3.61
N SER A 405 1.55 3.71 -2.62
CA SER A 405 1.00 4.14 -1.33
C SER A 405 1.46 3.26 -0.17
N THR A 406 1.67 3.94 0.97
CA THR A 406 1.87 3.35 2.29
C THR A 406 0.62 3.58 3.13
N ILE A 407 0.12 2.55 3.80
CA ILE A 407 -0.93 2.67 4.81
C ILE A 407 -0.35 2.11 6.10
N PHE A 408 -0.31 2.96 7.12
CA PHE A 408 0.25 2.64 8.43
C PHE A 408 -0.66 3.17 9.52
N THR A 409 -0.57 2.56 10.70
CA THR A 409 -1.27 3.05 11.89
C THR A 409 -0.36 3.98 12.69
N VAL A 410 -0.94 4.79 13.58
CA VAL A 410 -0.22 5.49 14.66
C VAL A 410 -0.93 5.27 16.01
N GLN A 411 -1.75 4.22 16.09
CA GLN A 411 -2.52 3.90 17.29
C GLN A 411 -1.63 3.75 18.53
N ASP A 412 -0.45 3.17 18.40
CA ASP A 412 0.50 3.03 19.52
C ASP A 412 0.97 4.38 20.06
N TRP A 413 1.06 5.41 19.19
CA TRP A 413 1.45 6.76 19.60
C TRP A 413 0.33 7.46 20.36
N THR A 414 -0.90 7.36 19.86
CA THR A 414 -2.06 7.96 20.51
C THR A 414 -2.36 7.27 21.84
N MET A 415 -2.31 5.95 21.88
CA MET A 415 -2.45 5.17 23.11
C MET A 415 -1.34 5.51 24.12
N TRP A 416 -0.07 5.54 23.72
CA TRP A 416 1.03 5.90 24.61
C TRP A 416 0.84 7.31 25.22
N TYR A 417 0.43 8.27 24.38
CA TYR A 417 0.18 9.63 24.82
C TYR A 417 -1.00 9.72 25.81
N LYS A 418 -2.04 8.89 25.60
CA LYS A 418 -3.22 8.77 26.47
C LYS A 418 -3.14 7.66 27.52
N ASN A 419 -1.94 7.23 27.91
CA ASN A 419 -1.72 6.21 28.95
C ASN A 419 -2.51 4.89 28.72
N GLY A 420 -2.53 4.41 27.48
CA GLY A 420 -3.14 3.14 27.07
C GLY A 420 -4.59 3.22 26.60
N VAL A 421 -5.21 4.41 26.59
CA VAL A 421 -6.60 4.58 26.15
C VAL A 421 -6.68 4.71 24.64
N VAL A 422 -7.62 3.98 24.03
CA VAL A 422 -8.02 4.17 22.63
C VAL A 422 -9.23 5.11 22.60
N ASP A 423 -9.01 6.34 22.13
CA ASP A 423 -10.05 7.35 21.95
C ASP A 423 -9.89 8.05 20.59
N PHE A 424 -10.89 8.84 20.22
CA PHE A 424 -10.92 9.63 18.99
C PHE A 424 -11.28 11.09 19.30
N ASP A 425 -10.85 11.58 20.47
CA ASP A 425 -11.10 12.97 20.88
C ASP A 425 -10.25 13.97 20.06
N ALA A 426 -10.49 15.27 20.25
CA ALA A 426 -9.79 16.31 19.52
C ALA A 426 -8.27 16.31 19.79
N LYS A 427 -7.84 15.99 21.01
CA LYS A 427 -6.42 15.99 21.37
C LYS A 427 -5.71 14.79 20.73
N THR A 428 -6.29 13.60 20.83
CA THR A 428 -5.78 12.38 20.19
C THR A 428 -5.73 12.52 18.67
N THR A 429 -6.75 13.11 18.08
CA THR A 429 -6.80 13.41 16.65
C THR A 429 -5.67 14.37 16.24
N SER A 430 -5.38 15.37 17.08
CA SER A 430 -4.27 16.31 16.84
C SER A 430 -2.91 15.62 16.96
N VAL A 431 -2.71 14.76 17.97
CA VAL A 431 -1.49 13.92 18.10
C VAL A 431 -1.30 13.03 16.88
N TRP A 432 -2.36 12.33 16.44
CA TRP A 432 -2.33 11.53 15.22
C TRP A 432 -1.87 12.38 14.04
N ALA A 433 -2.55 13.50 13.78
CA ALA A 433 -2.26 14.33 12.62
C ALA A 433 -0.81 14.84 12.61
N PHE A 434 -0.27 15.23 13.77
CA PHE A 434 1.10 15.71 13.88
C PHE A 434 2.15 14.60 13.69
N VAL A 435 1.93 13.42 14.28
CA VAL A 435 2.82 12.26 14.09
C VAL A 435 2.85 11.82 12.63
N VAL A 436 1.73 11.88 11.92
CA VAL A 436 1.69 11.61 10.47
C VAL A 436 2.41 12.71 9.69
N TYR A 437 2.22 13.98 10.04
CA TYR A 437 2.92 15.10 9.41
C TYR A 437 4.45 14.93 9.52
N ILE A 438 4.97 14.56 10.68
CA ILE A 438 6.42 14.42 10.88
C ILE A 438 7.00 13.19 10.15
N ALA A 439 6.26 12.09 10.07
CA ALA A 439 6.61 10.93 9.25
C ALA A 439 6.62 11.26 7.74
N GLN A 440 5.69 12.10 7.30
CA GLN A 440 5.62 12.60 5.93
C GLN A 440 6.82 13.51 5.61
N MET A 441 7.22 14.39 6.52
CA MET A 441 8.39 15.26 6.34
C MET A 441 9.71 14.47 6.22
N THR A 442 9.90 13.45 7.05
CA THR A 442 11.09 12.57 6.95
C THR A 442 11.06 11.71 5.68
N THR A 443 9.87 11.31 5.23
CA THR A 443 9.69 10.62 3.94
C THR A 443 10.07 11.54 2.77
N MET A 444 9.67 12.81 2.77
CA MET A 444 10.06 13.77 1.75
C MET A 444 11.58 13.89 1.62
N HIS A 445 12.30 13.97 2.75
CA HIS A 445 13.76 13.96 2.77
C HIS A 445 14.36 12.70 2.12
N LEU A 446 13.86 11.52 2.49
CA LEU A 446 14.33 10.25 1.94
C LEU A 446 14.05 10.10 0.44
N LEU A 447 12.91 10.60 -0.04
CA LEU A 447 12.61 10.61 -1.47
C LEU A 447 13.51 11.59 -2.25
N ALA A 448 13.90 12.71 -1.64
CA ALA A 448 14.91 13.59 -2.22
C ALA A 448 16.29 12.92 -2.29
N LEU A 449 16.69 12.16 -1.26
CA LEU A 449 17.91 11.33 -1.30
C LEU A 449 17.83 10.26 -2.39
N LEU A 450 16.70 9.56 -2.52
CA LEU A 450 16.48 8.57 -3.58
C LEU A 450 16.60 9.22 -4.97
N SER A 451 15.91 10.33 -5.21
CA SER A 451 15.98 11.09 -6.47
C SER A 451 17.41 11.54 -6.77
N SER A 452 18.13 12.04 -5.77
CA SER A 452 19.51 12.48 -5.90
C SER A 452 20.44 11.32 -6.26
N ASN A 453 20.32 10.18 -5.57
CA ASN A 453 21.10 8.98 -5.86
C ASN A 453 20.83 8.41 -7.26
N MET A 454 19.61 8.56 -7.76
CA MET A 454 19.26 8.23 -9.15
C MET A 454 19.85 9.21 -10.17
N GLY A 455 20.39 10.35 -9.75
CA GLY A 455 20.92 11.41 -10.62
C GLY A 455 19.84 12.30 -11.22
N VAL A 456 18.68 12.43 -10.58
CA VAL A 456 17.60 13.32 -11.03
C VAL A 456 18.05 14.78 -10.93
N ALA A 457 17.66 15.59 -11.92
CA ALA A 457 17.99 17.01 -11.97
C ALA A 457 17.49 17.76 -10.71
N LYS A 458 18.30 18.71 -10.22
CA LYS A 458 18.03 19.48 -8.99
C LYS A 458 16.62 20.12 -8.94
N PRO A 459 16.09 20.74 -10.02
CA PRO A 459 14.73 21.31 -10.02
C PRO A 459 13.60 20.27 -9.88
N ASP A 460 13.92 18.98 -10.10
CA ASP A 460 12.96 17.88 -10.12
C ASP A 460 13.06 16.96 -8.88
N LEU A 461 13.99 17.22 -7.94
CA LEU A 461 14.26 16.36 -6.78
C LEU A 461 13.02 16.01 -5.95
N TYR A 462 12.16 17.00 -5.70
CA TYR A 462 10.95 16.86 -4.87
C TYR A 462 9.70 16.46 -5.66
N LYS A 463 9.82 16.18 -6.98
CA LYS A 463 8.66 15.76 -7.78
C LYS A 463 8.18 14.36 -7.43
N LEU A 464 9.10 13.48 -7.07
CA LEU A 464 8.77 12.19 -6.46
C LEU A 464 8.35 12.45 -5.02
N SER A 465 7.05 12.45 -4.79
CA SER A 465 6.45 12.72 -3.49
C SER A 465 5.36 11.70 -3.19
N MET A 466 5.20 11.36 -1.92
CA MET A 466 3.99 10.72 -1.42
C MET A 466 3.16 11.79 -0.73
N LYS A 467 1.83 11.72 -0.83
CA LYS A 467 0.94 12.72 -0.22
C LYS A 467 0.28 12.14 1.01
N ASN A 468 0.12 12.96 2.04
CA ASN A 468 -0.78 12.64 3.14
C ASN A 468 -2.24 12.81 2.67
N GLU A 469 -2.81 11.74 2.10
CA GLU A 469 -4.09 11.82 1.40
C GLU A 469 -5.30 11.57 2.30
N TYR A 470 -5.30 10.50 3.11
CA TYR A 470 -6.49 10.04 3.83
C TYR A 470 -6.22 9.79 5.31
N MET A 471 -7.15 10.24 6.15
CA MET A 471 -7.22 9.87 7.56
C MET A 471 -8.22 8.71 7.74
N MET A 472 -7.72 7.55 8.17
CA MET A 472 -8.48 6.28 8.21
C MET A 472 -8.72 5.82 9.65
N PRO A 473 -9.85 6.18 10.30
CA PRO A 473 -10.06 5.87 11.71
C PRO A 473 -10.30 4.38 11.99
N ALA A 474 -10.74 3.62 10.98
CA ALA A 474 -10.79 2.17 11.02
C ALA A 474 -10.46 1.59 9.64
N LEU A 475 -9.67 0.51 9.63
CA LEU A 475 -9.25 -0.25 8.46
C LEU A 475 -9.41 -1.74 8.76
N SER A 476 -10.11 -2.45 7.89
CA SER A 476 -10.29 -3.90 7.91
C SER A 476 -9.47 -4.55 6.79
N LEU A 477 -8.60 -5.49 7.14
CA LEU A 477 -7.67 -6.16 6.24
C LEU A 477 -8.04 -7.62 6.10
N THR A 478 -8.29 -8.07 4.88
CA THR A 478 -8.53 -9.50 4.65
C THR A 478 -7.20 -10.24 4.42
N SER A 479 -7.24 -11.56 4.44
CA SER A 479 -6.10 -12.43 4.11
C SER A 479 -5.58 -12.27 2.68
N ARG A 480 -6.36 -11.62 1.80
CA ARG A 480 -6.05 -11.52 0.37
C ARG A 480 -5.44 -10.17 0.04
N ALA A 481 -4.32 -10.19 -0.69
CA ALA A 481 -3.67 -8.98 -1.17
C ALA A 481 -4.65 -8.07 -1.92
N LYS A 482 -4.58 -6.76 -1.64
CA LYS A 482 -5.45 -5.72 -2.21
C LYS A 482 -6.95 -5.83 -1.88
N HIS A 483 -7.33 -6.60 -0.86
CA HIS A 483 -8.70 -6.72 -0.38
C HIS A 483 -8.80 -6.18 1.04
N TYR A 484 -9.32 -4.97 1.18
CA TYR A 484 -9.42 -4.25 2.44
C TYR A 484 -10.51 -3.18 2.36
N ALA A 485 -11.02 -2.72 3.49
CA ALA A 485 -12.04 -1.67 3.55
C ALA A 485 -11.72 -0.70 4.69
N TYR A 486 -12.07 0.58 4.53
CA TYR A 486 -11.80 1.59 5.54
C TYR A 486 -12.79 2.74 5.51
N TYR A 487 -12.89 3.39 6.67
CA TYR A 487 -13.49 4.71 6.78
C TYR A 487 -12.48 5.80 6.40
N ILE A 488 -12.99 6.93 5.93
CA ILE A 488 -12.25 8.15 5.64
C ILE A 488 -12.93 9.27 6.42
N SER A 489 -12.27 9.77 7.46
CA SER A 489 -12.74 10.92 8.25
C SER A 489 -12.29 12.25 7.66
N ALA A 490 -11.12 12.28 7.01
CA ALA A 490 -10.59 13.46 6.35
C ALA A 490 -9.80 13.11 5.08
N GLN A 491 -9.75 14.06 4.13
CA GLN A 491 -8.90 13.97 2.95
C GLN A 491 -8.14 15.29 2.74
N GLU A 492 -6.81 15.23 2.69
CA GLU A 492 -5.93 16.40 2.52
C GLU A 492 -6.31 17.54 3.51
N GLY A 493 -6.47 17.22 4.79
CA GLY A 493 -6.87 18.14 5.87
C GLY A 493 -8.36 18.52 5.93
N ASN A 494 -9.14 18.20 4.90
CA ASN A 494 -10.57 18.52 4.89
C ASN A 494 -11.35 17.44 5.63
N VAL A 495 -11.84 17.78 6.83
CA VAL A 495 -12.66 16.89 7.66
C VAL A 495 -14.07 16.78 7.10
N TYR A 496 -14.56 15.55 6.97
CA TYR A 496 -15.90 15.28 6.45
C TYR A 496 -16.95 15.26 7.55
N LYS A 497 -18.10 15.88 7.26
CA LYS A 497 -19.28 15.85 8.13
C LYS A 497 -19.77 14.42 8.42
N LYS A 498 -19.65 13.52 7.43
CA LYS A 498 -19.92 12.08 7.56
C LYS A 498 -18.74 11.34 6.95
N MET A 499 -18.24 10.33 7.66
CA MET A 499 -17.14 9.52 7.14
C MET A 499 -17.54 8.87 5.82
N LYS A 500 -16.61 8.84 4.86
CA LYS A 500 -16.79 8.10 3.60
C LYS A 500 -16.23 6.70 3.75
N THR A 501 -16.79 5.77 3.01
CA THR A 501 -16.31 4.38 2.98
C THR A 501 -15.59 4.12 1.67
N ASP A 502 -14.45 3.46 1.70
CA ASP A 502 -13.85 2.87 0.52
C ASP A 502 -13.53 1.40 0.77
N ILE A 503 -13.97 0.57 -0.18
CA ILE A 503 -13.74 -0.87 -0.19
C ILE A 503 -12.75 -1.12 -1.32
N LYS A 504 -11.77 -2.00 -1.16
CA LYS A 504 -10.81 -2.39 -2.20
C LYS A 504 -10.85 -3.90 -2.36
N GLY A 505 -10.62 -4.38 -3.58
CA GLY A 505 -10.62 -5.80 -3.89
C GLY A 505 -11.75 -6.19 -4.84
N VAL A 506 -11.40 -6.97 -5.85
CA VAL A 506 -12.34 -7.42 -6.89
C VAL A 506 -13.43 -8.33 -6.33
N GLU A 507 -13.11 -9.13 -5.31
CA GLU A 507 -14.05 -10.05 -4.67
C GLU A 507 -15.05 -9.28 -3.77
N LEU A 508 -14.59 -8.24 -3.07
CA LEU A 508 -15.43 -7.39 -2.22
C LEU A 508 -16.34 -6.43 -3.00
N LYS A 509 -16.10 -6.28 -4.32
CA LYS A 509 -16.87 -5.42 -5.23
C LYS A 509 -17.48 -6.18 -6.41
N SER A 510 -17.51 -7.51 -6.34
CA SER A 510 -17.83 -8.33 -7.49
C SER A 510 -19.22 -8.00 -8.06
N THR A 511 -19.27 -7.55 -9.31
CA THR A 511 -20.53 -7.33 -10.04
C THR A 511 -21.22 -8.63 -10.45
N LYS A 512 -20.61 -9.78 -10.17
CA LYS A 512 -21.15 -11.11 -10.49
C LYS A 512 -22.11 -11.63 -9.42
N ALA A 513 -22.04 -11.12 -8.20
CA ALA A 513 -22.98 -11.48 -7.13
C ALA A 513 -24.24 -10.61 -7.23
N PRO A 514 -25.42 -11.10 -6.80
CA PRO A 514 -26.64 -10.31 -6.77
C PRO A 514 -26.46 -9.01 -5.98
N LYS A 515 -27.10 -7.92 -6.44
CA LYS A 515 -26.98 -6.59 -5.84
C LYS A 515 -27.31 -6.60 -4.34
N GLU A 516 -28.34 -7.32 -3.95
CA GLU A 516 -28.76 -7.47 -2.55
C GLU A 516 -27.65 -8.08 -1.67
N ILE A 517 -26.96 -9.11 -2.18
CA ILE A 517 -25.85 -9.76 -1.47
C ILE A 517 -24.68 -8.79 -1.30
N ILE A 518 -24.36 -8.00 -2.33
CA ILE A 518 -23.31 -6.98 -2.25
C ILE A 518 -23.66 -5.86 -1.26
N GLU A 519 -24.92 -5.41 -1.23
CA GLU A 519 -25.37 -4.40 -0.26
C GLU A 519 -25.31 -4.92 1.18
N LYS A 520 -25.71 -6.18 1.41
CA LYS A 520 -25.55 -6.87 2.70
C LYS A 520 -24.08 -7.02 3.07
N LEU A 521 -23.23 -7.43 2.13
CA LEU A 521 -21.79 -7.56 2.32
C LEU A 521 -21.15 -6.23 2.74
N HIS A 522 -21.51 -5.12 2.09
CA HIS A 522 -20.97 -3.81 2.45
C HIS A 522 -21.35 -3.44 3.88
N LYS A 523 -22.60 -3.63 4.31
CA LYS A 523 -23.01 -3.41 5.71
C LYS A 523 -22.26 -4.32 6.67
N TYR A 524 -22.10 -5.59 6.32
CA TYR A 524 -21.38 -6.58 7.10
C TYR A 524 -19.90 -6.23 7.29
N ILE A 525 -19.25 -5.66 6.27
CA ILE A 525 -17.87 -5.15 6.34
C ILE A 525 -17.77 -3.97 7.32
N MET A 526 -18.75 -3.05 7.30
CA MET A 526 -18.69 -1.83 8.10
C MET A 526 -18.99 -2.04 9.58
N LYS A 527 -19.93 -2.94 9.90
CA LYS A 527 -20.40 -3.25 11.26
C LYS A 527 -19.29 -3.45 12.31
N PRO A 528 -18.25 -4.28 12.08
CA PRO A 528 -17.14 -4.43 13.03
C PRO A 528 -16.24 -3.19 13.15
N MET A 529 -16.12 -2.39 12.08
CA MET A 529 -15.41 -1.11 12.16
C MET A 529 -16.20 -0.10 13.00
N ASP A 530 -17.52 -0.07 12.89
CA ASP A 530 -18.39 0.76 13.73
C ASP A 530 -18.25 0.39 15.21
N TRP A 531 -18.30 -0.90 15.55
CA TRP A 531 -18.06 -1.36 16.91
C TRP A 531 -16.69 -0.94 17.45
N THR A 532 -15.66 -1.01 16.61
CA THR A 532 -14.31 -0.57 16.99
C THR A 532 -14.28 0.93 17.31
N LEU A 533 -14.92 1.77 16.49
CA LEU A 533 -15.01 3.22 16.73
C LEU A 533 -15.84 3.56 17.97
N GLU A 534 -16.80 2.70 18.33
CA GLU A 534 -17.59 2.79 19.56
C GLU A 534 -16.87 2.23 20.80
N GLY A 535 -15.64 1.73 20.67
CA GLY A 535 -14.89 1.11 21.76
C GLY A 535 -15.43 -0.26 22.21
N LYS A 536 -16.26 -0.90 21.38
CA LYS A 536 -16.86 -2.21 21.66
C LYS A 536 -15.99 -3.35 21.15
N LYS A 537 -16.08 -4.50 21.82
CA LYS A 537 -15.52 -5.76 21.31
C LYS A 537 -16.36 -6.25 20.12
N ILE A 538 -15.72 -6.94 19.18
CA ILE A 538 -16.37 -7.53 18.00
C ILE A 538 -16.93 -8.91 18.36
N PRO A 539 -18.26 -9.11 18.43
CA PRO A 539 -18.87 -10.41 18.72
C PRO A 539 -18.80 -11.36 17.51
N ILE A 540 -17.72 -12.15 17.43
CA ILE A 540 -17.49 -13.12 16.33
C ILE A 540 -18.67 -14.08 16.11
N LYS A 541 -19.31 -14.55 17.20
CA LYS A 541 -20.48 -15.43 17.11
C LYS A 541 -21.66 -14.75 16.39
N GLU A 542 -21.89 -13.47 16.63
CA GLU A 542 -22.95 -12.71 15.95
C GLU A 542 -22.64 -12.56 14.45
N MET A 543 -21.37 -12.31 14.12
CA MET A 543 -20.93 -12.25 12.72
C MET A 543 -21.13 -13.59 12.00
N MET A 544 -20.78 -14.70 12.64
CA MET A 544 -21.01 -16.04 12.10
C MET A 544 -22.49 -16.37 11.94
N GLN A 545 -23.34 -15.97 12.91
CA GLN A 545 -24.79 -16.18 12.81
C GLN A 545 -25.37 -15.45 11.59
N GLU A 546 -24.97 -14.20 11.35
CA GLU A 546 -25.43 -13.43 10.19
C GLU A 546 -25.06 -14.12 8.87
N VAL A 547 -23.87 -14.73 8.80
CA VAL A 547 -23.45 -15.53 7.63
C VAL A 547 -24.29 -16.80 7.50
N ALA A 548 -24.49 -17.56 8.58
CA ALA A 548 -25.31 -18.77 8.58
C ALA A 548 -26.76 -18.48 8.15
N ASP A 549 -27.35 -17.39 8.63
CA ASP A 549 -28.70 -16.97 8.27
C ASP A 549 -28.80 -16.63 6.77
N GLN A 550 -27.78 -16.00 6.19
CA GLN A 550 -27.73 -15.77 4.74
C GLN A 550 -27.53 -17.07 3.95
N GLU A 551 -26.71 -18.00 4.44
CA GLU A 551 -26.53 -19.32 3.81
C GLU A 551 -27.85 -20.10 3.78
N HIS A 552 -28.59 -20.15 4.90
CA HIS A 552 -29.91 -20.76 4.97
C HIS A 552 -30.91 -20.10 4.01
N ALA A 553 -30.93 -18.76 3.94
CA ALA A 553 -31.80 -18.05 3.00
C ALA A 553 -31.51 -18.41 1.53
N ILE A 554 -30.23 -18.59 1.17
CA ILE A 554 -29.84 -19.04 -0.18
C ILE A 554 -30.27 -20.49 -0.42
N ILE A 555 -30.03 -21.38 0.55
CA ILE A 555 -30.42 -22.80 0.46
C ILE A 555 -31.94 -22.92 0.26
N ASP A 556 -32.73 -22.21 1.06
CA ASP A 556 -34.20 -22.23 0.99
C ASP A 556 -34.71 -21.67 -0.35
N SER A 557 -34.11 -20.59 -0.85
CA SER A 557 -34.44 -20.01 -2.15
C SER A 557 -34.19 -21.01 -3.30
N LEU A 558 -33.02 -21.66 -3.29
CA LEU A 558 -32.65 -22.65 -4.30
C LEU A 558 -33.53 -23.91 -4.23
N ASN A 559 -33.87 -24.40 -3.04
CA ASN A 559 -34.79 -25.51 -2.84
C ASN A 559 -36.22 -25.20 -3.32
N GLN A 560 -36.64 -23.93 -3.25
CA GLN A 560 -37.90 -23.44 -3.81
C GLN A 560 -37.84 -23.21 -5.33
N GLY A 561 -36.71 -23.48 -5.98
CA GLY A 561 -36.54 -23.29 -7.42
C GLY A 561 -36.41 -21.82 -7.85
N LYS A 562 -36.16 -20.90 -6.90
CA LYS A 562 -35.92 -19.48 -7.23
C LYS A 562 -34.51 -19.29 -7.77
N ILE A 563 -34.34 -18.23 -8.55
CA ILE A 563 -33.09 -17.95 -9.28
C ILE A 563 -32.32 -16.74 -8.76
N ASP A 564 -32.75 -16.17 -7.62
CA ASP A 564 -32.27 -14.91 -7.06
C ASP A 564 -30.74 -14.88 -6.85
N TYR A 565 -30.15 -16.06 -6.60
CA TYR A 565 -28.72 -16.23 -6.28
C TYR A 565 -27.91 -16.90 -7.40
N LEU A 566 -28.51 -17.11 -8.57
CA LEU A 566 -27.85 -17.74 -9.70
C LEU A 566 -27.30 -16.70 -10.68
N THR A 567 -26.13 -16.99 -11.26
CA THR A 567 -25.50 -16.06 -12.22
C THR A 567 -26.16 -16.14 -13.58
N THR A 568 -26.39 -14.99 -14.23
CA THR A 568 -26.90 -14.94 -15.60
C THR A 568 -25.79 -15.13 -16.64
N ALA A 569 -26.15 -15.65 -17.82
CA ALA A 569 -25.29 -15.82 -18.97
C ALA A 569 -26.10 -15.63 -20.28
N GLY A 570 -25.42 -15.54 -21.42
CA GLY A 570 -26.07 -15.46 -22.73
C GLY A 570 -25.68 -16.63 -23.63
N ILE A 571 -26.61 -17.05 -24.48
CA ILE A 571 -26.33 -17.93 -25.63
C ILE A 571 -26.46 -17.06 -26.89
N LYS A 572 -25.39 -16.98 -27.68
CA LYS A 572 -25.37 -16.31 -29.01
C LYS A 572 -25.92 -17.24 -30.09
N ALA A 573 -26.28 -16.66 -31.24
CA ALA A 573 -26.63 -17.42 -32.45
C ALA A 573 -25.47 -18.35 -32.89
N ALA A 574 -25.81 -19.45 -33.58
CA ALA A 574 -24.85 -20.51 -33.93
C ALA A 574 -23.65 -19.97 -34.73
N GLU A 575 -23.92 -19.04 -35.64
CA GLU A 575 -22.95 -18.44 -36.57
C GLU A 575 -21.89 -17.59 -35.85
N SER A 576 -22.16 -17.20 -34.59
CA SER A 576 -21.21 -16.45 -33.75
C SER A 576 -20.12 -17.34 -33.14
N TYR A 577 -20.20 -18.67 -33.29
CA TYR A 577 -19.24 -19.63 -32.75
C TYR A 577 -18.52 -20.39 -33.86
N ALA A 578 -17.20 -20.51 -33.75
CA ALA A 578 -16.41 -21.35 -34.65
C ALA A 578 -16.75 -22.85 -34.52
N ASN A 579 -17.16 -23.29 -33.32
CA ASN A 579 -17.68 -24.63 -33.06
C ASN A 579 -18.88 -24.53 -32.11
N PRO A 580 -20.13 -24.52 -32.62
CA PRO A 580 -21.33 -24.39 -31.80
C PRO A 580 -21.46 -25.49 -30.73
N GLN A 581 -21.19 -26.75 -31.07
CA GLN A 581 -21.31 -27.88 -30.14
C GLN A 581 -20.21 -27.90 -29.07
N GLY A 582 -19.09 -27.19 -29.29
CA GLY A 582 -18.06 -26.94 -28.28
C GLY A 582 -18.29 -25.68 -27.43
N SER A 583 -19.42 -24.99 -27.60
CA SER A 583 -19.69 -23.67 -27.01
C SER A 583 -20.95 -23.69 -26.13
N ASN A 584 -21.37 -22.52 -25.62
CA ASN A 584 -22.63 -22.38 -24.88
C ASN A 584 -23.87 -22.76 -25.72
N TYR A 585 -23.77 -22.84 -27.05
CA TYR A 585 -24.87 -23.25 -27.92
C TYR A 585 -25.36 -24.70 -27.63
N ILE A 586 -24.50 -25.59 -27.12
CA ILE A 586 -24.89 -26.96 -26.75
C ILE A 586 -26.06 -27.00 -25.74
N TYR A 587 -26.21 -25.95 -24.91
CA TYR A 587 -27.28 -25.89 -23.92
C TYR A 587 -28.66 -25.57 -24.52
N TYR A 588 -28.71 -24.97 -25.71
CA TYR A 588 -29.95 -24.82 -26.47
C TYR A 588 -30.46 -26.18 -26.96
N ASP A 589 -29.57 -26.99 -27.54
CA ASP A 589 -29.87 -28.35 -27.98
C ASP A 589 -30.28 -29.25 -26.81
N PHE A 590 -29.54 -29.16 -25.70
CA PHE A 590 -29.87 -29.84 -24.46
C PHE A 590 -31.28 -29.52 -23.97
N TRP A 591 -31.62 -28.22 -23.90
CA TRP A 591 -32.93 -27.78 -23.42
C TRP A 591 -34.05 -28.36 -24.27
N ASN A 592 -34.02 -28.10 -25.58
CA ASN A 592 -35.09 -28.52 -26.49
C ASN A 592 -35.20 -30.06 -26.60
N THR A 593 -34.09 -30.80 -26.49
CA THR A 593 -34.12 -32.26 -26.58
C THR A 593 -34.64 -32.91 -25.29
N VAL A 594 -34.20 -32.45 -24.12
CA VAL A 594 -34.47 -33.14 -22.85
C VAL A 594 -35.71 -32.56 -22.15
N PHE A 595 -35.72 -31.24 -21.96
CA PHE A 595 -36.72 -30.52 -21.16
C PHE A 595 -37.84 -29.88 -22.00
N GLY A 596 -37.57 -29.56 -23.26
CA GLY A 596 -38.51 -28.92 -24.20
C GLY A 596 -39.87 -29.60 -24.30
N PRO A 597 -39.96 -30.94 -24.46
CA PRO A 597 -41.24 -31.64 -24.55
C PRO A 597 -42.16 -31.47 -23.34
N LYS A 598 -41.60 -31.22 -22.15
CA LYS A 598 -42.35 -31.08 -20.90
C LYS A 598 -42.54 -29.63 -20.47
N TYR A 599 -41.48 -28.82 -20.57
CA TYR A 599 -41.43 -27.45 -20.05
C TYR A 599 -41.59 -26.38 -21.13
N GLY A 600 -41.68 -26.77 -22.39
CA GLY A 600 -41.78 -25.89 -23.54
C GLY A 600 -40.44 -25.73 -24.26
N GLU A 601 -40.48 -25.82 -25.58
CA GLU A 601 -39.33 -25.54 -26.44
C GLU A 601 -39.04 -24.04 -26.46
N VAL A 602 -37.76 -23.70 -26.61
CA VAL A 602 -37.31 -22.31 -26.79
C VAL A 602 -36.91 -22.05 -28.24
N PRO A 603 -37.10 -20.81 -28.73
CA PRO A 603 -36.66 -20.43 -30.07
C PRO A 603 -35.13 -20.46 -30.18
N PRO A 604 -34.59 -20.48 -31.41
CA PRO A 604 -33.15 -20.36 -31.63
C PRO A 604 -32.54 -19.12 -30.95
N PRO A 605 -31.34 -19.22 -30.35
CA PRO A 605 -30.63 -18.07 -29.74
C PRO A 605 -30.41 -16.91 -30.75
N PRO A 606 -30.31 -15.65 -30.30
CA PRO A 606 -29.78 -15.25 -28.99
C PRO A 606 -30.82 -14.98 -27.90
N TYR A 607 -30.53 -15.43 -26.67
CA TYR A 607 -31.32 -15.11 -25.47
C TYR A 607 -30.48 -15.19 -24.18
N SER A 608 -31.06 -14.71 -23.08
CA SER A 608 -30.45 -14.76 -21.74
C SER A 608 -30.82 -16.05 -21.01
N THR A 609 -29.90 -16.51 -20.16
CA THR A 609 -29.99 -17.77 -19.41
C THR A 609 -29.55 -17.58 -17.98
N VAL A 610 -29.95 -18.50 -17.11
CA VAL A 610 -29.40 -18.69 -15.78
C VAL A 610 -28.43 -19.86 -15.79
N LYS A 611 -27.28 -19.67 -15.15
CA LYS A 611 -26.30 -20.72 -14.96
C LYS A 611 -26.56 -21.48 -13.66
N VAL A 612 -26.77 -22.79 -13.76
CA VAL A 612 -26.94 -23.70 -12.62
C VAL A 612 -25.70 -24.59 -12.51
N SER A 613 -25.07 -24.65 -11.33
CA SER A 613 -23.99 -25.61 -11.06
C SER A 613 -24.58 -26.94 -10.60
N LEU A 614 -23.99 -28.05 -11.01
CA LEU A 614 -24.54 -29.40 -10.78
C LEU A 614 -23.57 -30.30 -10.04
N ASN A 615 -24.12 -31.17 -9.22
CA ASN A 615 -23.41 -32.23 -8.52
C ASN A 615 -23.38 -33.52 -9.37
N ALA A 616 -23.19 -33.39 -10.69
CA ALA A 616 -23.10 -34.50 -11.64
C ALA A 616 -21.66 -34.68 -12.16
N THR A 617 -20.69 -34.72 -11.24
CA THR A 617 -19.25 -34.61 -11.59
C THR A 617 -18.57 -35.92 -11.98
N SER A 618 -19.30 -37.04 -11.96
CA SER A 618 -18.77 -38.37 -12.30
C SER A 618 -19.87 -39.24 -12.90
N LYS A 619 -19.49 -40.33 -13.57
CA LYS A 619 -20.43 -41.33 -14.12
C LYS A 619 -21.43 -41.83 -13.07
N THR A 620 -20.95 -42.12 -11.87
CA THR A 620 -21.79 -42.57 -10.75
C THR A 620 -22.86 -41.53 -10.40
N LYS A 621 -22.47 -40.26 -10.23
CA LYS A 621 -23.40 -39.18 -9.86
C LYS A 621 -24.40 -38.85 -10.97
N VAL A 622 -23.98 -38.94 -12.23
CA VAL A 622 -24.89 -38.80 -13.38
C VAL A 622 -25.95 -39.91 -13.37
N SER A 623 -25.53 -41.17 -13.16
CA SER A 623 -26.47 -42.29 -13.08
C SER A 623 -27.41 -42.19 -11.88
N GLU A 624 -26.94 -41.72 -10.73
CA GLU A 624 -27.77 -41.46 -9.55
C GLU A 624 -28.81 -40.37 -9.84
N TRP A 625 -28.41 -39.29 -10.49
CA TRP A 625 -29.33 -38.23 -10.89
C TRP A 625 -30.42 -38.74 -11.83
N ILE A 626 -30.06 -39.43 -12.92
CA ILE A 626 -31.03 -39.97 -13.88
C ILE A 626 -32.04 -40.89 -13.18
N ARG A 627 -31.57 -41.76 -12.28
CA ARG A 627 -32.45 -42.67 -11.50
C ARG A 627 -33.36 -41.96 -10.51
N SER A 628 -33.00 -40.75 -10.06
CA SER A 628 -33.83 -39.97 -9.12
C SER A 628 -35.01 -39.28 -9.79
N ILE A 629 -34.99 -39.14 -11.12
CA ILE A 629 -36.06 -38.50 -11.89
C ILE A 629 -37.28 -39.43 -11.95
N LYS A 630 -38.44 -38.94 -11.49
CA LYS A 630 -39.71 -39.70 -11.49
C LYS A 630 -40.30 -39.90 -12.88
N ASP A 631 -40.06 -38.94 -13.78
CA ASP A 631 -40.53 -38.94 -15.16
C ASP A 631 -39.60 -39.80 -16.02
N VAL A 632 -40.02 -41.05 -16.29
CA VAL A 632 -39.21 -42.06 -16.98
C VAL A 632 -38.83 -41.59 -18.39
N GLU A 633 -39.75 -40.96 -19.12
CA GLU A 633 -39.48 -40.48 -20.47
C GLU A 633 -38.46 -39.34 -20.47
N LEU A 634 -38.52 -38.43 -19.49
CA LEU A 634 -37.52 -37.38 -19.33
C LEU A 634 -36.15 -37.96 -18.97
N ALA A 635 -36.11 -38.94 -18.06
CA ALA A 635 -34.90 -39.62 -17.66
C ALA A 635 -34.22 -40.33 -18.84
N GLU A 636 -34.98 -41.02 -19.69
CA GLU A 636 -34.49 -41.66 -20.91
C GLU A 636 -33.92 -40.63 -21.90
N ARG A 637 -34.64 -39.51 -22.15
CA ARG A 637 -34.13 -38.43 -23.01
C ARG A 637 -32.83 -37.82 -22.48
N LEU A 638 -32.73 -37.65 -21.17
CA LEU A 638 -31.52 -37.13 -20.52
C LEU A 638 -30.35 -38.11 -20.68
N GLU A 639 -30.57 -39.41 -20.44
CA GLU A 639 -29.54 -40.44 -20.60
C GLU A 639 -29.04 -40.52 -22.04
N ASP A 640 -29.97 -40.55 -23.00
CA ASP A 640 -29.67 -40.56 -24.43
C ASP A 640 -28.85 -39.35 -24.87
N TRP A 641 -29.27 -38.15 -24.45
CA TRP A 641 -28.57 -36.92 -24.79
C TRP A 641 -27.15 -36.91 -24.21
N MET A 642 -27.01 -37.32 -22.95
CA MET A 642 -25.71 -37.39 -22.26
C MET A 642 -24.77 -38.41 -22.91
N GLY A 643 -25.31 -39.53 -23.39
CA GLY A 643 -24.58 -40.54 -24.17
C GLY A 643 -24.09 -39.99 -25.51
N LYS A 644 -24.99 -39.41 -26.31
CA LYS A 644 -24.68 -38.85 -27.63
C LYS A 644 -23.64 -37.72 -27.58
N ASN A 645 -23.65 -36.92 -26.51
CA ASN A 645 -22.77 -35.76 -26.36
C ASN A 645 -21.52 -36.00 -25.51
N ASN A 646 -21.18 -37.25 -25.19
CA ASN A 646 -20.02 -37.62 -24.36
C ASN A 646 -20.02 -36.92 -22.98
N LYS A 647 -21.19 -36.77 -22.35
CA LYS A 647 -21.37 -36.13 -21.03
C LYS A 647 -21.64 -37.12 -19.89
N LEU A 648 -21.72 -38.42 -20.18
CA LEU A 648 -21.87 -39.47 -19.16
C LEU A 648 -20.72 -39.52 -18.15
N ALA A 649 -19.53 -39.02 -18.49
CA ALA A 649 -18.40 -38.94 -17.55
C ALA A 649 -18.56 -37.81 -16.52
N GLY A 650 -19.46 -36.86 -16.76
CA GLY A 650 -19.79 -35.77 -15.85
C GLY A 650 -20.17 -34.48 -16.58
N ILE A 651 -21.05 -33.71 -15.94
CA ILE A 651 -21.45 -32.36 -16.35
C ILE A 651 -21.52 -31.46 -15.11
N THR A 652 -20.90 -30.29 -15.19
CA THR A 652 -20.70 -29.43 -14.01
C THR A 652 -21.64 -28.24 -13.95
N GLN A 653 -22.34 -27.93 -15.06
CA GLN A 653 -23.24 -26.80 -15.15
C GLN A 653 -24.24 -26.94 -16.32
N PHE A 654 -25.37 -26.24 -16.23
CA PHE A 654 -26.28 -25.96 -17.33
C PHE A 654 -26.57 -24.47 -17.47
N LEU A 655 -26.97 -24.06 -18.68
CA LEU A 655 -27.58 -22.76 -18.95
C LEU A 655 -29.06 -22.97 -19.27
N ILE A 656 -29.94 -22.37 -18.47
CA ILE A 656 -31.39 -22.54 -18.57
C ILE A 656 -31.99 -21.24 -19.09
N PRO A 657 -32.85 -21.27 -20.12
CA PRO A 657 -33.50 -20.07 -20.66
C PRO A 657 -34.31 -19.30 -19.61
N MET A 658 -34.06 -17.99 -19.50
CA MET A 658 -34.77 -17.10 -18.54
C MET A 658 -36.28 -17.09 -18.77
N ASP A 659 -36.72 -17.14 -20.02
CA ASP A 659 -38.13 -17.06 -20.39
C ASP A 659 -38.92 -18.28 -19.88
N VAL A 660 -38.30 -19.46 -19.90
CA VAL A 660 -38.94 -20.67 -19.35
C VAL A 660 -39.00 -20.60 -17.83
N ILE A 661 -37.92 -20.19 -17.17
CA ILE A 661 -37.94 -20.04 -15.71
C ILE A 661 -39.01 -19.03 -15.29
N SER A 662 -39.15 -17.93 -16.02
CA SER A 662 -40.12 -16.87 -15.69
C SER A 662 -41.57 -17.31 -15.89
N THR A 663 -41.83 -18.28 -16.76
CA THR A 663 -43.20 -18.74 -17.10
C THR A 663 -43.60 -20.06 -16.45
N LYS A 664 -42.65 -20.95 -16.18
CA LYS A 664 -42.87 -22.33 -15.68
C LYS A 664 -42.15 -22.64 -14.38
N GLY A 665 -41.23 -21.78 -13.92
CA GLY A 665 -40.36 -22.05 -12.79
C GLY A 665 -39.16 -22.95 -13.15
N MET A 666 -38.28 -23.20 -12.18
CA MET A 666 -37.15 -24.11 -12.33
C MET A 666 -37.63 -25.58 -12.33
N PRO A 667 -37.23 -26.41 -13.30
CA PRO A 667 -37.58 -27.83 -13.31
C PRO A 667 -37.11 -28.57 -12.05
N GLU A 668 -37.99 -29.36 -11.42
CA GLU A 668 -37.69 -30.13 -10.21
C GLU A 668 -36.52 -31.11 -10.45
N GLU A 669 -36.43 -31.69 -11.65
CA GLU A 669 -35.37 -32.62 -12.03
C GLU A 669 -33.99 -31.95 -12.04
N ILE A 670 -33.92 -30.64 -12.30
CA ILE A 670 -32.67 -29.88 -12.24
C ILE A 670 -32.36 -29.51 -10.78
N ILE A 671 -33.37 -29.13 -9.99
CA ILE A 671 -33.19 -28.81 -8.56
C ILE A 671 -32.57 -29.99 -7.82
N GLN A 672 -33.02 -31.23 -8.10
CA GLN A 672 -32.53 -32.47 -7.47
C GLN A 672 -31.02 -32.73 -7.65
N CYS A 673 -30.40 -32.18 -8.70
CA CYS A 673 -28.97 -32.37 -8.99
C CYS A 673 -28.15 -31.09 -8.84
N MET A 674 -28.77 -30.01 -8.38
CA MET A 674 -28.09 -28.74 -8.18
C MET A 674 -27.02 -28.86 -7.10
N ASP A 675 -25.83 -28.34 -7.36
CA ASP A 675 -24.75 -28.25 -6.37
C ASP A 675 -25.00 -27.03 -5.48
N ILE A 676 -26.02 -27.13 -4.63
CA ILE A 676 -26.47 -26.05 -3.72
C ILE A 676 -25.28 -25.55 -2.89
N ARG A 677 -24.49 -26.48 -2.33
CA ARG A 677 -23.34 -26.14 -1.48
C ARG A 677 -22.31 -25.30 -2.22
N LYS A 678 -21.96 -25.66 -3.45
CA LYS A 678 -21.03 -24.86 -4.27
C LYS A 678 -21.61 -23.49 -4.63
N ILE A 679 -22.91 -23.40 -4.87
CA ILE A 679 -23.59 -22.13 -5.18
C ILE A 679 -23.56 -21.22 -3.94
N VAL A 680 -23.96 -21.72 -2.78
CA VAL A 680 -23.88 -21.02 -1.49
C VAL A 680 -22.45 -20.53 -1.25
N PHE A 681 -21.46 -21.43 -1.34
CA PHE A 681 -20.07 -21.08 -1.12
C PHE A 681 -19.57 -20.00 -2.09
N THR A 682 -19.92 -20.10 -3.38
CA THR A 682 -19.50 -19.12 -4.39
C THR A 682 -20.13 -17.74 -4.13
N THR A 683 -21.39 -17.71 -3.73
CA THR A 683 -22.12 -16.47 -3.41
C THR A 683 -21.62 -15.84 -2.11
N MET A 684 -21.32 -16.66 -1.10
CA MET A 684 -20.88 -16.23 0.23
C MET A 684 -19.35 -16.10 0.37
N ALA A 685 -18.58 -16.43 -0.67
CA ALA A 685 -17.11 -16.32 -0.67
C ALA A 685 -16.58 -14.96 -0.17
N PRO A 686 -17.19 -13.80 -0.49
CA PRO A 686 -16.76 -12.52 0.07
C PRO A 686 -17.00 -12.40 1.59
N PHE A 687 -18.06 -12.99 2.14
CA PHE A 687 -18.34 -12.98 3.58
C PHE A 687 -17.32 -13.81 4.34
N TYR A 688 -16.96 -14.99 3.82
CA TYR A 688 -15.88 -15.78 4.40
C TYR A 688 -14.56 -15.01 4.37
N LEU A 689 -14.28 -14.29 3.29
CA LEU A 689 -13.07 -13.46 3.21
C LEU A 689 -13.02 -12.37 4.30
N VAL A 690 -14.18 -11.81 4.66
CA VAL A 690 -14.30 -10.84 5.77
C VAL A 690 -14.17 -11.53 7.14
N LEU A 691 -14.73 -12.72 7.31
CA LEU A 691 -14.57 -13.53 8.53
C LEU A 691 -13.10 -13.90 8.80
N GLU A 692 -12.32 -14.14 7.74
CA GLU A 692 -10.87 -14.43 7.85
C GLU A 692 -10.10 -13.26 8.49
N THR A 693 -10.55 -12.00 8.32
CA THR A 693 -9.98 -10.83 9.02
C THR A 693 -10.01 -11.00 10.53
N TYR A 694 -10.98 -11.75 11.05
CA TYR A 694 -11.22 -11.95 12.48
C TYR A 694 -10.83 -13.35 12.95
N GLY A 695 -10.02 -14.08 12.16
CA GLY A 695 -9.48 -15.39 12.52
C GLY A 695 -10.42 -16.57 12.26
N VAL A 696 -11.54 -16.38 11.54
CA VAL A 696 -12.47 -17.45 11.19
C VAL A 696 -12.25 -17.90 9.74
N TYR A 697 -11.58 -19.04 9.58
CA TYR A 697 -11.19 -19.59 8.27
C TYR A 697 -12.12 -20.72 7.85
N MET A 698 -13.00 -20.45 6.86
CA MET A 698 -13.99 -21.42 6.35
C MET A 698 -13.66 -21.98 4.97
N LYS A 699 -12.77 -21.33 4.21
CA LYS A 699 -12.48 -21.72 2.82
C LYS A 699 -11.53 -22.92 2.76
N ASP A 700 -11.94 -23.96 2.04
CA ASP A 700 -11.06 -25.07 1.64
C ASP A 700 -11.35 -25.53 0.20
N LYS A 701 -10.41 -26.27 -0.41
CA LYS A 701 -10.48 -26.69 -1.81
C LYS A 701 -11.70 -27.56 -2.14
N ASN A 702 -12.19 -28.32 -1.17
CA ASN A 702 -13.27 -29.29 -1.32
C ASN A 702 -14.60 -28.78 -0.77
N ILE A 703 -14.67 -27.55 -0.25
CA ILE A 703 -15.87 -26.94 0.35
C ILE A 703 -16.44 -27.88 1.44
N THR A 704 -15.58 -28.32 2.35
CA THR A 704 -15.95 -29.29 3.39
C THR A 704 -16.82 -28.67 4.47
N LYS A 705 -16.85 -27.34 4.63
CA LYS A 705 -17.60 -26.62 5.67
C LYS A 705 -18.30 -25.37 5.14
N LEU A 706 -19.54 -25.14 5.57
CA LEU A 706 -20.25 -23.87 5.56
C LEU A 706 -20.39 -23.37 7.01
N VAL A 707 -20.72 -22.10 7.21
CA VAL A 707 -20.91 -21.58 8.58
C VAL A 707 -22.17 -22.17 9.21
N SER A 708 -23.20 -22.39 8.41
CA SER A 708 -24.46 -23.06 8.76
C SER A 708 -24.32 -24.52 9.19
N ASP A 709 -23.18 -25.17 8.92
CA ASP A 709 -22.93 -26.53 9.41
C ASP A 709 -22.54 -26.53 10.91
N ILE A 710 -22.18 -25.36 11.45
CA ILE A 710 -21.60 -25.18 12.80
C ILE A 710 -22.51 -24.35 13.71
N MET A 711 -23.18 -23.35 13.13
CA MET A 711 -24.13 -22.45 13.80
C MET A 711 -25.54 -23.04 13.75
#